data_AF-A0A843WNJ6-F1
#
_entry.id   AF-A0A843WNJ6-F1
#
_cell.length_a   1.000
_cell.length_b   1.000
_cell.length_c   1.000
_cell.angle_alpha   90.00
_cell.angle_beta   90.00
_cell.angle_gamma   90.00
#
_symmetry.space_group_name_H-M   'P 1'
#
loop_
_entity.id
_entity.type
_entity.pdbx_description
1 polymer ?
#
loop_
_entity_poly.entity_id
_entity_poly.type
_entity_poly.pdbx_seq_one_letter_code
_entity_poly.pdbx_strand_id
1 'polypeptide(L)'
;LPQTFSSANLADVRCYTVALLRLIAEAIAVVFTEISLEKAVEFDDYCHNHQPPISFIKSEVRGLFGSIFCDFGPEFTVTDVDGEEPHTAIIASISNDNPPLVSCVDDERLEFQDGDLVVFSEVEGMTELNDGKPRKVKNARPYSFSLEEDTSNFGSYVKGGIATQVKQSKLLKFKPLRDALRDPGDFLLSDFSKVDHPQVLHLAFQALDKFRQNFGRFPVAGSEQDAQRLIALAASINETMGEGRLEDINDKLLRHFSSGSRAILNPMAAMFGGIVGQEVVKACSGKFHPLFQFFYFDSIESLPTEALEASDLSPRNSRYDAQISVFGYNLQKKLEEAKVFIVGAGALGCEFLKNLALMGVSCSLPGKLTITDDDVIEKSNLSRQFLFRDWNIGQAKSTVAASVAGIINPKVRIEALQNRASPETENVFNDSFWEGLDVVVNALDNVNARMYMDQRCVYFQKPLLESGTLGPKCNTQMVIPHLTENYGASRDPPEKQAPMCTVHSFPHNIDHCLTWARSEFEGMLEKMPHEVNKFLSNPGEYAAAMKSAGDAQARDLLERVIECLDKERCETFQDCITWARLKFEDYFSNRVKQLTFTFPEDSATSTGAPFWSAPKRFPRPLQFSTSDISHLHFIMAASILRAETFGIPVPDWVKKPSKQAEAVDKVLVPDFQPKKGVKIVTDEKATSLSAASIDDSAVINDLIAKLDECSKTLPRGFRMNAIQFEKLSVGITFGLDIKDDDTNYHMDLIAGLANMRARNYSIPEVDKLKAKFIAGRIIPAIATSTAMATGLVCLELYKVLAGGHKVEDYRNTFANLALPLLTMSEPVPPKVIKHLDMKWTVWDRWIIRENLTLRDLLNWLKDKGLNAYSISCGTSLLYNSMFPRHKDRLDKKLADVAKEVAKVEVPSYRRHLDVVVACEDDDDNDIDIPLISIYFE
;
A
#
# COMPACT_ATOMS: atom_id res chain seq x y z
N LEU A 1 11.57 -2.96 29.52
CA LEU A 1 12.08 -3.85 28.46
C LEU A 1 11.21 -5.10 28.26
N PRO A 2 10.83 -5.90 29.29
CA PRO A 2 9.93 -7.07 29.08
C PRO A 2 8.46 -6.70 28.77
N GLN A 3 7.96 -5.57 29.28
CA GLN A 3 6.56 -5.14 29.04
C GLN A 3 6.29 -4.65 27.59
N THR A 4 7.33 -4.35 26.82
CA THR A 4 7.22 -3.86 25.43
C THR A 4 6.96 -4.98 24.41
N PHE A 5 7.38 -6.22 24.70
CA PHE A 5 7.32 -7.35 23.76
C PHE A 5 6.13 -8.31 24.00
N SER A 6 5.30 -8.07 25.00
CA SER A 6 4.10 -8.90 25.24
C SER A 6 2.97 -8.66 24.23
N SER A 7 3.23 -7.96 23.11
CA SER A 7 2.21 -7.67 22.07
C SER A 7 1.80 -8.92 21.30
N ALA A 8 2.63 -9.96 21.29
CA ALA A 8 2.25 -11.30 20.83
C ALA A 8 2.47 -12.27 21.98
N ASN A 9 1.39 -12.85 22.53
CA ASN A 9 1.41 -13.91 23.55
C ASN A 9 2.11 -15.22 23.11
N LEU A 10 2.99 -15.17 22.09
CA LEU A 10 3.62 -16.31 21.41
C LEU A 10 5.15 -16.37 21.57
N ALA A 11 5.82 -15.29 22.01
CA ALA A 11 7.27 -15.27 22.19
C ALA A 11 7.67 -15.11 23.67
N ASP A 12 8.46 -16.04 24.18
CA ASP A 12 9.03 -15.98 25.54
C ASP A 12 10.28 -15.09 25.55
N VAL A 13 10.24 -13.97 26.25
CA VAL A 13 11.36 -13.02 26.36
C VAL A 13 12.05 -13.21 27.70
N ARG A 14 13.31 -13.66 27.65
CA ARG A 14 14.14 -13.94 28.82
C ARG A 14 15.29 -12.95 28.93
N CYS A 15 15.64 -12.60 30.17
CA CYS A 15 16.80 -11.78 30.48
C CYS A 15 17.84 -12.63 31.22
N TYR A 16 19.11 -12.49 30.84
CA TYR A 16 20.20 -13.30 31.36
C TYR A 16 21.30 -12.40 31.94
N THR A 17 21.86 -12.83 33.08
CA THR A 17 23.05 -12.23 33.72
C THR A 17 24.23 -13.22 33.77
N VAL A 18 24.13 -14.33 33.03
CA VAL A 18 25.03 -15.50 33.06
C VAL A 18 26.01 -15.55 31.88
N ALA A 19 26.87 -16.58 31.85
CA ALA A 19 27.89 -16.79 30.84
C ALA A 19 27.33 -16.84 29.40
N LEU A 20 27.77 -15.88 28.58
CA LEU A 20 27.23 -15.59 27.25
C LEU A 20 27.39 -16.74 26.24
N LEU A 21 28.52 -17.45 26.26
CA LEU A 21 28.83 -18.50 25.27
C LEU A 21 27.82 -19.65 25.25
N ARG A 22 27.29 -20.05 26.41
CA ARG A 22 26.30 -21.13 26.48
C ARG A 22 24.98 -20.72 25.81
N LEU A 23 24.59 -19.45 25.95
CA LEU A 23 23.37 -18.92 25.36
C LEU A 23 23.51 -18.79 23.84
N ILE A 24 24.69 -18.37 23.37
CA ILE A 24 25.02 -18.28 21.95
C ILE A 24 24.89 -19.66 21.30
N ALA A 25 25.45 -20.71 21.92
CA ALA A 25 25.43 -22.08 21.38
C ALA A 25 24.01 -22.66 21.15
N GLU A 26 22.99 -22.14 21.83
CA GLU A 26 21.61 -22.58 21.71
C GLU A 26 20.80 -21.74 20.69
N ALA A 27 21.39 -20.67 20.14
CA ALA A 27 20.73 -19.73 19.24
C ALA A 27 20.91 -20.10 17.75
N ILE A 28 19.94 -19.71 16.92
CA ILE A 28 20.04 -19.78 15.45
C ILE A 28 20.74 -18.54 14.90
N ALA A 29 20.40 -17.37 15.45
CA ALA A 29 20.98 -16.08 15.10
C ALA A 29 21.27 -15.28 16.37
N VAL A 30 22.38 -14.54 16.37
CA VAL A 30 22.81 -13.66 17.45
C VAL A 30 23.06 -12.25 16.92
N VAL A 31 22.54 -11.26 17.64
CA VAL A 31 22.69 -9.84 17.30
C VAL A 31 23.50 -9.16 18.40
N PHE A 32 24.65 -8.61 18.03
CA PHE A 32 25.48 -7.82 18.92
C PHE A 32 25.33 -6.34 18.63
N THR A 33 25.03 -5.58 19.68
CA THR A 33 25.01 -4.11 19.67
C THR A 33 25.95 -3.61 20.76
N GLU A 34 26.60 -2.47 20.54
CA GLU A 34 27.46 -1.79 21.53
C GLU A 34 28.64 -2.64 22.09
N ILE A 35 29.13 -3.63 21.33
CA ILE A 35 30.26 -4.48 21.70
C ILE A 35 31.59 -3.92 21.14
N SER A 36 32.72 -4.17 21.82
CA SER A 36 34.03 -3.82 21.25
C SER A 36 34.36 -4.68 20.03
N LEU A 37 35.16 -4.13 19.10
CA LEU A 37 35.53 -4.84 17.87
C LEU A 37 36.28 -6.15 18.15
N GLU A 38 37.19 -6.14 19.13
CA GLU A 38 37.92 -7.35 19.55
C GLU A 38 36.99 -8.47 19.98
N LYS A 39 35.97 -8.15 20.80
CA LYS A 39 35.01 -9.15 21.27
C LYS A 39 34.03 -9.57 20.19
N ALA A 40 33.65 -8.66 19.30
CA ALA A 40 32.85 -9.01 18.14
C ALA A 40 33.56 -10.06 17.27
N VAL A 41 34.86 -9.88 17.00
CA VAL A 41 35.66 -10.85 16.25
C VAL A 41 35.71 -12.21 16.96
N GLU A 42 35.91 -12.22 18.29
CA GLU A 42 35.91 -13.48 19.06
C GLU A 42 34.58 -14.23 18.96
N PHE A 43 33.43 -13.52 19.08
CA PHE A 43 32.12 -14.15 19.00
C PHE A 43 31.73 -14.55 17.59
N ASP A 44 32.09 -13.75 16.59
CA ASP A 44 31.88 -14.08 15.19
C ASP A 44 32.67 -15.33 14.80
N ASP A 45 33.96 -15.40 15.13
CA ASP A 45 34.79 -16.59 14.91
C ASP A 45 34.16 -17.83 15.58
N TYR A 46 33.62 -17.68 16.80
CA TYR A 46 32.90 -18.77 17.47
C TYR A 46 31.64 -19.20 16.73
N CYS A 47 30.80 -18.23 16.30
CA CYS A 47 29.54 -18.49 15.60
C CYS A 47 29.77 -19.12 14.23
N HIS A 48 30.73 -18.60 13.47
CA HIS A 48 31.09 -19.08 12.14
C HIS A 48 31.60 -20.53 12.15
N ASN A 49 32.40 -20.88 13.17
CA ASN A 49 32.99 -22.22 13.31
C ASN A 49 32.11 -23.21 14.10
N HIS A 50 30.96 -22.76 14.62
CA HIS A 50 30.02 -23.64 15.33
C HIS A 50 29.39 -24.68 14.38
N GLN A 51 28.89 -25.78 14.93
CA GLN A 51 28.25 -26.86 14.18
C GLN A 51 26.87 -27.18 14.78
N PRO A 52 25.75 -26.80 14.11
CA PRO A 52 25.68 -26.03 12.86
C PRO A 52 26.15 -24.57 13.05
N PRO A 53 26.59 -23.86 11.99
CA PRO A 53 26.96 -22.44 12.08
C PRO A 53 25.82 -21.59 12.65
N ILE A 54 26.17 -20.60 13.47
CA ILE A 54 25.23 -19.67 14.08
C ILE A 54 25.32 -18.36 13.29
N SER A 55 24.19 -17.80 12.87
CA SER A 55 24.19 -16.53 12.16
C SER A 55 24.58 -15.38 13.10
N PHE A 56 25.62 -14.64 12.75
CA PHE A 56 26.12 -13.49 13.48
C PHE A 56 25.73 -12.18 12.79
N ILE A 57 25.19 -11.23 13.56
CA ILE A 57 24.91 -9.87 13.10
C ILE A 57 25.51 -8.90 14.11
N LYS A 58 26.29 -7.93 13.62
CA LYS A 58 26.76 -6.78 14.41
C LYS A 58 26.14 -5.50 13.87
N SER A 59 25.58 -4.68 14.75
CA SER A 59 25.05 -3.37 14.37
C SER A 59 25.45 -2.29 15.38
N GLU A 60 25.77 -1.10 14.89
CA GLU A 60 26.08 0.06 15.73
C GLU A 60 25.50 1.34 15.12
N VAL A 61 25.02 2.24 15.98
CA VAL A 61 24.57 3.59 15.63
C VAL A 61 25.40 4.60 16.42
N ARG A 62 25.97 5.57 15.73
CA ARG A 62 26.93 6.56 16.24
C ARG A 62 26.55 7.93 15.69
N GLY A 63 25.63 8.61 16.36
CA GLY A 63 25.07 9.88 15.92
C GLY A 63 24.29 9.70 14.62
N LEU A 64 24.68 10.42 13.57
CA LEU A 64 24.12 10.33 12.22
C LEU A 64 24.74 9.21 11.37
N PHE A 65 25.59 8.38 11.96
CA PHE A 65 26.30 7.30 11.28
C PHE A 65 25.85 5.94 11.81
N GLY A 66 25.87 4.91 10.97
CA GLY A 66 25.60 3.55 11.39
C GLY A 66 26.31 2.51 10.53
N SER A 67 26.49 1.33 11.11
CA SER A 67 27.11 0.18 10.45
C SER A 67 26.38 -1.12 10.78
N ILE A 68 26.19 -1.98 9.79
CA ILE A 68 25.76 -3.37 9.93
C ILE A 68 26.81 -4.29 9.32
N PHE A 69 27.05 -5.42 9.97
CA PHE A 69 27.79 -6.55 9.44
C PHE A 69 26.98 -7.83 9.64
N CYS A 70 26.91 -8.68 8.62
CA CYS A 70 26.27 -9.99 8.67
C CYS A 70 27.27 -11.10 8.29
N ASP A 71 27.29 -12.17 9.07
CA ASP A 71 27.95 -13.44 8.78
C ASP A 71 27.02 -14.60 9.11
N PHE A 72 26.46 -15.25 8.08
CA PHE A 72 25.54 -16.39 8.27
C PHE A 72 26.25 -17.74 8.13
N GLY A 73 27.57 -17.75 8.26
CA GLY A 73 28.42 -18.93 8.23
C GLY A 73 29.01 -19.23 6.85
N PRO A 74 29.82 -20.31 6.77
CA PRO A 74 30.60 -20.64 5.59
C PRO A 74 29.73 -21.03 4.38
N GLU A 75 28.52 -21.54 4.62
CA GLU A 75 27.55 -21.95 3.61
C GLU A 75 26.12 -21.64 4.09
N PHE A 76 25.47 -20.67 3.46
CA PHE A 76 24.09 -20.28 3.75
C PHE A 76 23.25 -20.36 2.47
N THR A 77 22.15 -21.14 2.51
CA THR A 77 21.28 -21.33 1.34
C THR A 77 20.06 -20.43 1.43
N VAL A 78 19.96 -19.49 0.49
CA VAL A 78 18.77 -18.66 0.26
C VAL A 78 17.82 -19.41 -0.66
N THR A 79 16.58 -19.68 -0.22
CA THR A 79 15.59 -20.46 -0.98
C THR A 79 14.76 -19.61 -1.91
N ASP A 80 14.55 -18.34 -1.56
CA ASP A 80 13.79 -17.34 -2.29
C ASP A 80 14.53 -16.00 -2.13
N VAL A 81 15.06 -15.45 -3.23
CA VAL A 81 16.01 -14.32 -3.19
C VAL A 81 15.30 -12.97 -3.11
N ASP A 82 14.14 -12.84 -3.75
CA ASP A 82 13.47 -11.55 -3.99
C ASP A 82 12.11 -11.43 -3.32
N GLY A 83 11.47 -12.56 -2.96
CA GLY A 83 10.13 -12.55 -2.39
C GLY A 83 8.99 -12.34 -3.38
N GLU A 84 9.29 -12.16 -4.66
CA GLU A 84 8.28 -11.95 -5.68
C GLU A 84 7.60 -13.28 -6.00
N GLU A 85 6.31 -13.23 -6.30
CA GLU A 85 5.60 -14.43 -6.77
C GLU A 85 6.24 -14.92 -8.09
N PRO A 86 6.37 -16.24 -8.31
CA PRO A 86 6.91 -16.75 -9.56
C PRO A 86 6.10 -16.27 -10.76
N HIS A 87 6.77 -15.68 -11.76
CA HIS A 87 6.09 -15.24 -12.98
C HIS A 87 5.46 -16.43 -13.72
N THR A 88 4.34 -16.19 -14.39
CA THR A 88 3.65 -17.20 -15.19
C THR A 88 3.35 -16.66 -16.58
N ALA A 89 3.26 -17.55 -17.55
CA ALA A 89 2.98 -17.20 -18.94
C ALA A 89 2.06 -18.23 -19.58
N ILE A 90 1.03 -17.76 -20.27
CA ILE A 90 0.12 -18.62 -21.04
C ILE A 90 0.72 -18.83 -22.43
N ILE A 91 0.83 -20.09 -22.83
CA ILE A 91 1.50 -20.50 -24.06
C ILE A 91 0.51 -20.46 -25.22
N ALA A 92 0.94 -19.82 -26.32
CA ALA A 92 0.22 -19.78 -27.58
C ALA A 92 0.77 -20.82 -28.57
N SER A 93 2.09 -21.04 -28.61
CA SER A 93 2.70 -22.08 -29.44
C SER A 93 4.11 -22.45 -28.97
N ILE A 94 4.56 -23.65 -29.35
CA ILE A 94 5.93 -24.15 -29.15
C ILE A 94 6.42 -24.80 -30.44
N SER A 95 7.58 -24.40 -30.95
CA SER A 95 8.18 -25.02 -32.13
C SER A 95 8.95 -26.30 -31.79
N ASN A 96 9.01 -27.26 -32.73
CA ASN A 96 9.83 -28.47 -32.64
C ASN A 96 11.25 -28.20 -33.18
N ASP A 97 11.99 -27.30 -32.52
CA ASP A 97 13.34 -26.89 -32.94
C ASP A 97 14.38 -27.08 -31.82
N ASN A 98 15.64 -26.75 -32.13
CA ASN A 98 16.75 -26.66 -31.20
C ASN A 98 17.52 -25.31 -31.40
N PRO A 99 17.31 -24.31 -30.53
CA PRO A 99 16.35 -24.28 -29.42
C PRO A 99 14.91 -24.03 -29.90
N PRO A 100 13.88 -24.55 -29.21
CA PRO A 100 12.47 -24.24 -29.51
C PRO A 100 12.17 -22.77 -29.23
N LEU A 101 11.26 -22.20 -30.01
CA LEU A 101 10.62 -20.92 -29.72
C LEU A 101 9.27 -21.17 -29.04
N VAL A 102 9.11 -20.62 -27.84
CA VAL A 102 7.85 -20.55 -27.11
C VAL A 102 7.25 -19.16 -27.35
N SER A 103 6.06 -19.12 -27.94
CA SER A 103 5.28 -17.89 -28.09
C SER A 103 4.17 -17.88 -27.05
N CYS A 104 3.94 -16.73 -26.42
CA CYS A 104 2.94 -16.55 -25.38
C CYS A 104 1.79 -15.66 -25.85
N VAL A 105 0.69 -15.64 -25.10
CA VAL A 105 -0.46 -14.77 -25.39
C VAL A 105 -0.05 -13.30 -25.21
N ASP A 106 -0.45 -12.44 -26.15
CA ASP A 106 -0.04 -11.03 -26.23
C ASP A 106 -0.70 -10.10 -25.17
N ASP A 107 -1.57 -10.63 -24.31
CA ASP A 107 -2.36 -9.85 -23.34
C ASP A 107 -1.49 -9.25 -22.22
N GLU A 108 -0.43 -9.96 -21.82
CA GLU A 108 0.54 -9.48 -20.83
C GLU A 108 1.97 -9.66 -21.31
N ARG A 109 2.81 -8.65 -21.04
CA ARG A 109 4.25 -8.77 -21.32
C ARG A 109 4.86 -9.79 -20.38
N LEU A 110 5.66 -10.69 -20.96
CA LEU A 110 6.49 -11.62 -20.23
C LEU A 110 7.51 -10.86 -19.37
N GLU A 111 7.61 -11.29 -18.12
CA GLU A 111 8.58 -10.78 -17.14
C GLU A 111 9.77 -11.74 -16.94
N PHE A 112 9.81 -12.84 -17.70
CA PHE A 112 10.97 -13.75 -17.69
C PHE A 112 12.23 -13.05 -18.20
N GLN A 113 13.36 -13.42 -17.61
CA GLN A 113 14.69 -12.97 -17.98
C GLN A 113 15.55 -14.14 -18.49
N ASP A 114 16.58 -13.81 -19.26
CA ASP A 114 17.54 -14.81 -19.71
C ASP A 114 18.23 -15.47 -18.52
N GLY A 115 18.17 -16.80 -18.47
CA GLY A 115 18.71 -17.59 -17.38
C GLY A 115 17.69 -18.04 -16.33
N ASP A 116 16.46 -17.49 -16.36
CA ASP A 116 15.37 -18.01 -15.55
C ASP A 116 15.11 -19.49 -15.84
N LEU A 117 14.63 -20.21 -14.83
CA LEU A 117 14.12 -21.56 -15.01
C LEU A 117 12.60 -21.54 -15.04
N VAL A 118 12.01 -22.31 -15.95
CA VAL A 118 10.56 -22.49 -16.04
C VAL A 118 10.19 -23.96 -16.07
N VAL A 119 9.04 -24.29 -15.50
CA VAL A 119 8.36 -25.59 -15.65
C VAL A 119 7.09 -25.41 -16.45
N PHE A 120 6.68 -26.46 -17.14
CA PHE A 120 5.49 -26.44 -17.99
C PHE A 120 4.39 -27.32 -17.41
N SER A 121 3.15 -26.89 -17.61
CA SER A 121 1.95 -27.66 -17.31
C SER A 121 0.90 -27.45 -18.39
N GLU A 122 -0.01 -28.40 -18.56
CA GLU A 122 -1.14 -28.32 -19.51
C GLU A 122 -0.75 -28.20 -21.00
N VAL A 123 0.49 -28.54 -21.37
CA VAL A 123 0.91 -28.53 -22.78
C VAL A 123 0.34 -29.76 -23.48
N GLU A 124 -0.59 -29.58 -24.42
CA GLU A 124 -1.12 -30.68 -25.24
C GLU A 124 -0.31 -30.87 -26.53
N GLY A 125 -0.12 -32.12 -26.93
CA GLY A 125 0.65 -32.51 -28.11
C GLY A 125 2.16 -32.68 -27.87
N MET A 126 2.73 -31.88 -26.96
CA MET A 126 4.14 -31.94 -26.55
C MET A 126 4.25 -32.28 -25.05
N THR A 127 3.74 -33.45 -24.67
CA THR A 127 3.55 -33.86 -23.27
C THR A 127 4.83 -34.02 -22.46
N GLU A 128 5.97 -34.20 -23.14
CA GLU A 128 7.30 -34.33 -22.57
C GLU A 128 7.72 -33.08 -21.79
N LEU A 129 7.13 -31.92 -22.08
CA LEU A 129 7.35 -30.69 -21.33
C LEU A 129 6.65 -30.69 -19.96
N ASN A 130 5.58 -31.47 -19.77
CA ASN A 130 4.80 -31.52 -18.52
C ASN A 130 5.43 -32.42 -17.44
N ASP A 131 6.73 -32.71 -17.55
CA ASP A 131 7.47 -33.62 -16.66
C ASP A 131 7.89 -32.97 -15.32
N GLY A 132 7.60 -31.67 -15.13
CA GLY A 132 8.00 -30.90 -13.96
C GLY A 132 9.50 -30.57 -13.90
N LYS A 133 10.26 -30.88 -14.96
CA LYS A 133 11.70 -30.57 -15.04
C LYS A 133 11.90 -29.07 -15.34
N PRO A 134 12.68 -28.34 -14.53
CA PRO A 134 13.01 -26.95 -14.84
C PRO A 134 13.87 -26.83 -16.11
N ARG A 135 13.52 -25.89 -16.99
CA ARG A 135 14.21 -25.61 -18.25
C ARG A 135 14.61 -24.15 -18.32
N LYS A 136 15.81 -23.88 -18.86
CA LYS A 136 16.38 -22.53 -18.86
C LYS A 136 15.87 -21.68 -20.01
N VAL A 137 15.45 -20.47 -19.69
CA VAL A 137 14.98 -19.44 -20.62
C VAL A 137 16.18 -18.76 -21.31
N LYS A 138 16.05 -18.53 -22.63
CA LYS A 138 17.00 -17.79 -23.48
C LYS A 138 16.25 -16.86 -24.42
N ASN A 139 16.89 -15.76 -24.85
CA ASN A 139 16.32 -14.80 -25.78
C ASN A 139 14.92 -14.33 -25.36
N ALA A 140 14.72 -14.04 -24.08
CA ALA A 140 13.45 -13.54 -23.56
C ALA A 140 13.06 -12.23 -24.25
N ARG A 141 11.84 -12.19 -24.79
CA ARG A 141 11.20 -11.04 -25.43
C ARG A 141 9.84 -10.80 -24.78
N PRO A 142 9.20 -9.65 -25.00
CA PRO A 142 7.93 -9.33 -24.37
C PRO A 142 6.80 -10.37 -24.55
N TYR A 143 6.83 -11.20 -25.59
CA TYR A 143 5.78 -12.18 -25.89
C TYR A 143 6.30 -13.56 -26.32
N SER A 144 7.61 -13.79 -26.21
CA SER A 144 8.23 -15.05 -26.62
C SER A 144 9.55 -15.29 -25.94
N PHE A 145 9.97 -16.54 -25.82
CA PHE A 145 11.31 -16.90 -25.37
C PHE A 145 11.73 -18.25 -25.97
N SER A 146 13.02 -18.57 -25.90
CA SER A 146 13.56 -19.87 -26.30
C SER A 146 13.94 -20.70 -25.08
N LEU A 147 14.01 -22.02 -25.23
CA LEU A 147 14.48 -22.94 -24.18
C LEU A 147 15.87 -23.49 -24.49
N GLU A 148 16.69 -23.69 -23.46
CA GLU A 148 17.88 -24.53 -23.53
C GLU A 148 17.51 -26.02 -23.43
N GLU A 149 16.79 -26.53 -24.43
CA GLU A 149 16.35 -27.92 -24.56
C GLU A 149 16.15 -28.22 -26.06
N ASP A 150 16.33 -29.47 -26.49
CA ASP A 150 16.05 -29.89 -27.87
C ASP A 150 14.67 -30.56 -27.95
N THR A 151 13.74 -29.94 -28.67
CA THR A 151 12.37 -30.44 -28.83
C THR A 151 12.11 -31.11 -30.18
N SER A 152 13.15 -31.29 -31.00
CA SER A 152 13.03 -31.86 -32.36
C SER A 152 12.48 -33.29 -32.34
N ASN A 153 12.67 -34.02 -31.23
CA ASN A 153 12.19 -35.38 -31.03
C ASN A 153 10.90 -35.48 -30.20
N PHE A 154 10.33 -34.36 -29.77
CA PHE A 154 9.09 -34.37 -28.98
C PHE A 154 7.86 -34.45 -29.89
N GLY A 155 6.70 -34.77 -29.31
CA GLY A 155 5.43 -34.58 -29.98
C GLY A 155 5.21 -33.13 -30.44
N SER A 156 4.41 -32.93 -31.49
CA SER A 156 4.10 -31.59 -31.98
C SER A 156 3.09 -30.90 -31.09
N TYR A 157 3.36 -29.63 -30.76
CA TYR A 157 2.44 -28.81 -29.98
C TYR A 157 1.06 -28.73 -30.66
N VAL A 158 0.00 -28.88 -29.85
CA VAL A 158 -1.39 -28.76 -30.31
C VAL A 158 -2.04 -27.51 -29.74
N LYS A 159 -2.11 -27.37 -28.42
CA LYS A 159 -2.74 -26.25 -27.72
C LYS A 159 -2.39 -26.23 -26.23
N GLY A 160 -2.84 -25.17 -25.55
CA GLY A 160 -2.70 -25.03 -24.10
C GLY A 160 -1.28 -24.76 -23.65
N GLY A 161 -1.04 -24.91 -22.36
CA GLY A 161 0.28 -24.73 -21.77
C GLY A 161 0.39 -23.48 -20.90
N ILE A 162 0.99 -23.67 -19.72
CA ILE A 162 1.43 -22.60 -18.83
C ILE A 162 2.90 -22.85 -18.55
N ALA A 163 3.72 -21.81 -18.69
CA ALA A 163 5.08 -21.78 -18.18
C ALA A 163 5.10 -21.03 -16.85
N THR A 164 5.69 -21.63 -15.82
CA THR A 164 5.80 -21.06 -14.47
C THR A 164 7.26 -20.98 -14.07
N GLN A 165 7.71 -19.80 -13.63
CA GLN A 165 9.08 -19.60 -13.15
C GLN A 165 9.36 -20.49 -11.93
N VAL A 166 10.58 -21.00 -11.84
CA VAL A 166 11.10 -21.71 -10.68
C VAL A 166 12.12 -20.81 -10.00
N LYS A 167 11.83 -20.43 -8.75
CA LYS A 167 12.79 -19.67 -7.92
C LYS A 167 14.01 -20.52 -7.63
N GLN A 168 15.18 -20.02 -8.03
CA GLN A 168 16.44 -20.70 -7.80
C GLN A 168 16.95 -20.42 -6.38
N SER A 169 17.40 -21.47 -5.70
CA SER A 169 18.13 -21.29 -4.45
C SER A 169 19.55 -20.77 -4.72
N LYS A 170 20.03 -19.86 -3.89
CA LYS A 170 21.36 -19.25 -3.98
C LYS A 170 22.20 -19.61 -2.76
N LEU A 171 23.37 -20.21 -2.99
CA LEU A 171 24.34 -20.46 -1.93
C LEU A 171 25.23 -19.23 -1.75
N LEU A 172 25.28 -18.70 -0.53
CA LEU A 172 26.16 -17.60 -0.11
C LEU A 172 27.24 -18.13 0.83
N LYS A 173 28.45 -17.59 0.70
CA LYS A 173 29.61 -17.97 1.52
C LYS A 173 30.14 -16.74 2.23
N PHE A 174 29.78 -16.56 3.48
CA PHE A 174 30.18 -15.40 4.25
C PHE A 174 31.63 -15.55 4.70
N LYS A 175 32.39 -14.45 4.72
CA LYS A 175 33.68 -14.35 5.41
C LYS A 175 33.44 -14.03 6.89
N PRO A 176 34.25 -14.59 7.81
CA PRO A 176 34.31 -14.12 9.20
C PRO A 176 34.68 -12.63 9.27
N LEU A 177 34.17 -11.92 10.27
CA LEU A 177 34.41 -10.51 10.55
C LEU A 177 35.91 -10.17 10.55
N ARG A 178 36.75 -11.05 11.11
CA ARG A 178 38.22 -10.89 11.13
C ARG A 178 38.80 -10.66 9.73
N ASP A 179 38.33 -11.44 8.77
CA ASP A 179 38.81 -11.42 7.40
C ASP A 179 38.12 -10.31 6.61
N ALA A 180 36.82 -10.14 6.81
CA ALA A 180 36.02 -9.08 6.19
C ALA A 180 36.49 -7.67 6.61
N LEU A 181 37.07 -7.47 7.80
CA LEU A 181 37.66 -6.18 8.20
C LEU A 181 38.90 -5.79 7.37
N ARG A 182 39.58 -6.77 6.76
CA ARG A 182 40.77 -6.52 5.92
C ARG A 182 40.40 -6.46 4.46
N ASP A 183 39.46 -7.30 4.06
CA ASP A 183 38.95 -7.42 2.70
C ASP A 183 37.40 -7.43 2.73
N PRO A 184 36.78 -6.24 2.86
CA PRO A 184 35.33 -6.11 3.07
C PRO A 184 34.49 -6.44 1.82
N GLY A 185 35.13 -6.65 0.67
CA GLY A 185 34.44 -6.82 -0.61
C GLY A 185 33.70 -5.55 -1.02
N ASP A 186 32.61 -5.73 -1.77
CA ASP A 186 31.78 -4.62 -2.23
C ASP A 186 30.87 -4.12 -1.10
N PHE A 187 30.85 -2.80 -0.90
CA PHE A 187 29.91 -2.17 0.01
C PHE A 187 28.55 -2.01 -0.64
N LEU A 188 27.49 -2.26 0.13
CA LEU A 188 26.14 -1.87 -0.29
C LEU A 188 26.01 -0.35 -0.29
N LEU A 189 25.84 0.23 -1.47
CA LEU A 189 25.62 1.67 -1.65
C LEU A 189 24.15 2.02 -1.38
N SER A 190 23.95 3.02 -0.52
CA SER A 190 22.63 3.59 -0.19
C SER A 190 22.31 4.86 -0.97
N ASP A 191 23.34 5.68 -1.21
CA ASP A 191 23.26 6.97 -1.88
C ASP A 191 24.39 7.09 -2.91
N PHE A 192 24.03 7.17 -4.19
CA PHE A 192 25.00 7.28 -5.29
C PHE A 192 25.73 8.62 -5.33
N SER A 193 25.29 9.62 -4.56
CA SER A 193 26.06 10.87 -4.35
C SER A 193 27.21 10.70 -3.34
N LYS A 194 27.29 9.56 -2.64
CA LYS A 194 28.22 9.28 -1.53
C LYS A 194 29.03 7.98 -1.73
N VAL A 195 29.45 7.70 -2.95
CA VAL A 195 30.11 6.42 -3.33
C VAL A 195 31.40 6.10 -2.58
N ASP A 196 32.05 7.11 -2.02
CA ASP A 196 33.31 7.05 -1.27
C ASP A 196 33.12 6.99 0.25
N HIS A 197 31.93 7.31 0.75
CA HIS A 197 31.64 7.34 2.19
C HIS A 197 31.78 5.97 2.87
N PRO A 198 31.25 4.84 2.33
CA PRO A 198 31.33 3.55 3.01
C PRO A 198 32.76 3.13 3.37
N GLN A 199 33.72 3.38 2.49
CA GLN A 199 35.14 3.08 2.70
C GLN A 199 35.72 3.92 3.84
N VAL A 200 35.42 5.22 3.87
CA VAL A 200 35.85 6.12 4.95
C VAL A 200 35.20 5.74 6.28
N LEU A 201 33.91 5.38 6.27
CA LEU A 201 33.18 4.94 7.46
C LEU A 201 33.71 3.60 7.98
N HIS A 202 34.11 2.68 7.10
CA HIS A 202 34.77 1.44 7.48
C HIS A 202 36.03 1.68 8.33
N LEU A 203 36.83 2.69 7.97
CA LEU A 203 37.97 3.16 8.77
C LEU A 203 37.51 3.87 10.06
N ALA A 204 36.49 4.73 9.97
CA ALA A 204 36.00 5.55 11.09
C ALA A 204 35.53 4.70 12.28
N PHE A 205 34.76 3.63 12.02
CA PHE A 205 34.29 2.72 13.07
C PHE A 205 35.44 1.95 13.74
N GLN A 206 36.45 1.52 12.97
CA GLN A 206 37.66 0.88 13.53
C GLN A 206 38.50 1.87 14.34
N ALA A 207 38.67 3.10 13.83
CA ALA A 207 39.36 4.17 14.53
C ALA A 207 38.66 4.54 15.85
N LEU A 208 37.32 4.50 15.89
CA LEU A 208 36.55 4.73 17.11
C LEU A 208 36.80 3.67 18.17
N ASP A 209 36.83 2.40 17.78
CA ASP A 209 37.12 1.31 18.71
C ASP A 209 38.54 1.48 19.29
N LYS A 210 39.54 1.76 18.45
CA LYS A 210 40.92 2.06 18.87
C LYS A 210 41.01 3.30 19.75
N PHE A 211 40.24 4.35 19.45
CA PHE A 211 40.13 5.54 20.30
C PHE A 211 39.63 5.17 21.70
N ARG A 212 38.54 4.39 21.78
CA ARG A 212 37.97 3.95 23.07
C ARG A 212 38.93 3.08 23.85
N GLN A 213 39.68 2.20 23.20
CA GLN A 213 40.73 1.40 23.84
C GLN A 213 41.85 2.27 24.41
N ASN A 214 42.33 3.26 23.63
CA ASN A 214 43.45 4.12 24.03
C ASN A 214 43.08 5.12 25.14
N PHE A 215 41.85 5.66 25.11
CA PHE A 215 41.45 6.79 25.96
C PHE A 215 40.36 6.43 27.00
N GLY A 216 39.76 5.23 26.95
CA GLY A 216 38.74 4.78 27.90
C GLY A 216 37.41 5.54 27.82
N ARG A 217 37.19 6.34 26.77
CA ARG A 217 35.99 7.15 26.55
C ARG A 217 35.69 7.35 25.07
N PHE A 218 34.49 7.83 24.77
CA PHE A 218 34.17 8.36 23.44
C PHE A 218 34.81 9.75 23.22
N PRO A 219 35.04 10.16 21.97
CA PRO A 219 35.29 11.56 21.62
C PRO A 219 34.23 12.50 22.21
N VAL A 220 34.66 13.68 22.64
CA VAL A 220 33.74 14.73 23.12
C VAL A 220 33.15 15.49 21.93
N ALA A 221 31.83 15.70 21.93
CA ALA A 221 31.15 16.47 20.88
C ALA A 221 31.75 17.88 20.74
N GLY A 222 31.99 18.31 19.49
CA GLY A 222 32.63 19.59 19.17
C GLY A 222 34.12 19.72 19.54
N SER A 223 34.76 18.67 20.06
CA SER A 223 36.19 18.72 20.44
C SER A 223 37.10 18.52 19.24
N GLU A 224 37.70 19.62 18.77
CA GLU A 224 38.68 19.60 17.68
C GLU A 224 39.90 18.71 18.01
N GLN A 225 40.34 18.70 19.27
CA GLN A 225 41.45 17.84 19.71
C GLN A 225 41.12 16.35 19.56
N ASP A 226 39.90 15.93 19.93
CA ASP A 226 39.50 14.53 19.81
C ASP A 226 39.22 14.14 18.35
N ALA A 227 38.69 15.06 17.54
CA ALA A 227 38.54 14.85 16.10
C ALA A 227 39.89 14.59 15.43
N GLN A 228 40.91 15.41 15.72
CA GLN A 228 42.27 15.20 15.19
C GLN A 228 42.88 13.87 15.63
N ARG A 229 42.64 13.45 16.89
CA ARG A 229 43.07 12.13 17.38
C ARG A 229 42.40 11.00 16.61
N LEU A 230 41.09 11.09 16.36
CA LEU A 230 40.36 10.09 15.59
C LEU A 230 40.86 10.01 14.14
N ILE A 231 41.05 11.17 13.49
CA ILE A 231 41.59 11.26 12.13
C ILE A 231 42.97 10.60 12.04
N ALA A 232 43.87 10.90 12.98
CA ALA A 232 45.20 10.28 13.03
C ALA A 232 45.12 8.75 13.21
N LEU A 233 44.17 8.24 13.99
CA LEU A 233 43.94 6.80 14.14
C LEU A 233 43.40 6.17 12.84
N ALA A 234 42.47 6.83 12.15
CA ALA A 234 41.94 6.37 10.87
C ALA A 234 43.03 6.34 9.79
N ALA A 235 43.86 7.38 9.70
CA ALA A 235 45.01 7.44 8.80
C ALA A 235 46.01 6.31 9.08
N SER A 236 46.32 6.07 10.36
CA SER A 236 47.20 4.96 10.76
C SER A 236 46.65 3.59 10.39
N ILE A 237 45.33 3.38 10.42
CA ILE A 237 44.71 2.13 9.98
C ILE A 237 44.79 2.01 8.46
N ASN A 238 44.47 3.09 7.74
CA ASN A 238 44.52 3.14 6.28
C ASN A 238 45.92 2.79 5.73
N GLU A 239 47.00 3.23 6.39
CA GLU A 239 48.37 2.88 6.03
C GLU A 239 48.66 1.36 6.10
N THR A 240 47.91 0.62 6.92
CA THR A 240 48.07 -0.83 7.07
C THR A 240 47.26 -1.67 6.08
N MET A 241 46.40 -1.05 5.27
CA MET A 241 45.48 -1.75 4.36
C MET A 241 46.11 -2.20 3.02
N GLY A 242 47.39 -1.89 2.77
CA GLY A 242 48.08 -2.33 1.55
C GLY A 242 47.41 -1.80 0.28
N GLU A 243 47.00 -2.70 -0.62
CA GLU A 243 46.30 -2.36 -1.87
C GLU A 243 44.88 -1.79 -1.65
N GLY A 244 44.26 -2.04 -0.48
CA GLY A 244 42.95 -1.48 -0.10
C GLY A 244 43.01 -0.09 0.53
N ARG A 245 44.19 0.55 0.52
CA ARG A 245 44.39 1.89 1.07
C ARG A 245 43.63 2.95 0.27
N LEU A 246 42.93 3.84 0.96
CA LEU A 246 42.31 5.02 0.37
C LEU A 246 43.35 6.11 0.09
N GLU A 247 43.31 6.69 -1.10
CA GLU A 247 44.18 7.81 -1.48
C GLU A 247 43.77 9.11 -0.77
N ASP A 248 42.47 9.35 -0.64
CA ASP A 248 41.90 10.50 0.05
C ASP A 248 41.02 10.05 1.22
N ILE A 249 41.21 10.68 2.38
CA ILE A 249 40.40 10.46 3.58
C ILE A 249 39.64 11.75 3.83
N ASN A 250 38.31 11.68 3.80
CA ASN A 250 37.46 12.83 4.06
C ASN A 250 37.50 13.24 5.54
N ASP A 251 38.43 14.13 5.90
CA ASP A 251 38.60 14.68 7.24
C ASP A 251 37.32 15.34 7.78
N LYS A 252 36.54 16.00 6.91
CA LYS A 252 35.29 16.65 7.31
C LYS A 252 34.28 15.61 7.78
N LEU A 253 34.14 14.50 7.07
CA LEU A 253 33.28 13.39 7.46
C LEU A 253 33.71 12.80 8.81
N LEU A 254 35.02 12.59 9.02
CA LEU A 254 35.57 12.09 10.27
C LEU A 254 35.38 13.04 11.45
N ARG A 255 35.38 14.36 11.22
CA ARG A 255 35.04 15.37 12.26
C ARG A 255 33.59 15.23 12.71
N HIS A 256 32.66 15.14 11.77
CA HIS A 256 31.25 14.94 12.08
C HIS A 256 31.03 13.60 12.81
N PHE A 257 31.70 12.54 12.33
CA PHE A 257 31.67 11.23 12.97
C PHE A 257 32.20 11.29 14.41
N SER A 258 33.36 11.91 14.64
CA SER A 258 33.94 12.09 15.97
C SER A 258 32.95 12.80 16.90
N SER A 259 32.39 13.92 16.45
CA SER A 259 31.46 14.73 17.26
C SER A 259 30.20 13.96 17.65
N GLY A 260 29.62 13.18 16.73
CA GLY A 260 28.39 12.41 16.96
C GLY A 260 28.60 11.02 17.56
N SER A 261 29.84 10.55 17.68
CA SER A 261 30.17 9.14 17.94
C SER A 261 29.59 8.56 19.24
N ARG A 262 29.33 9.39 20.25
CA ARG A 262 28.72 8.95 21.52
C ARG A 262 27.19 8.84 21.44
N ALA A 263 26.56 9.59 20.54
CA ALA A 263 25.11 9.71 20.49
C ALA A 263 24.47 8.46 19.88
N ILE A 264 23.28 8.09 20.38
CA ILE A 264 22.39 7.15 19.73
C ILE A 264 21.12 7.91 19.40
N LEU A 265 20.94 8.24 18.12
CA LEU A 265 19.76 8.97 17.66
C LEU A 265 18.61 8.00 17.44
N ASN A 266 17.44 8.33 17.96
CA ASN A 266 16.28 7.46 17.85
C ASN A 266 15.87 7.17 16.38
N PRO A 267 15.83 8.16 15.45
CA PRO A 267 15.54 7.88 14.03
C PRO A 267 16.50 6.85 13.40
N MET A 268 17.80 6.96 13.69
CA MET A 268 18.81 6.02 13.24
C MET A 268 18.61 4.63 13.86
N ALA A 269 18.32 4.55 15.17
CA ALA A 269 18.04 3.30 15.86
C ALA A 269 16.77 2.61 15.33
N ALA A 270 15.73 3.37 14.99
CA ALA A 270 14.52 2.84 14.35
C ALA A 270 14.83 2.29 12.96
N MET A 271 15.61 3.05 12.17
CA MET A 271 15.99 2.64 10.82
C MET A 271 16.82 1.35 10.82
N PHE A 272 17.93 1.35 11.56
CA PHE A 272 18.81 0.20 11.69
C PHE A 272 18.12 -0.97 12.38
N GLY A 273 17.25 -0.72 13.36
CA GLY A 273 16.44 -1.76 14.00
C GLY A 273 15.50 -2.47 13.02
N GLY A 274 14.92 -1.73 12.07
CA GLY A 274 14.14 -2.30 10.97
C GLY A 274 14.96 -3.21 10.06
N ILE A 275 16.13 -2.73 9.62
CA ILE A 275 17.05 -3.50 8.75
C ILE A 275 17.55 -4.75 9.47
N VAL A 276 18.12 -4.61 10.67
CA VAL A 276 18.66 -5.72 11.48
C VAL A 276 17.57 -6.71 11.84
N GLY A 277 16.37 -6.24 12.20
CA GLY A 277 15.21 -7.10 12.43
C GLY A 277 14.88 -7.95 11.20
N GLN A 278 14.99 -7.38 9.99
CA GLN A 278 14.83 -8.14 8.77
C GLN A 278 15.96 -9.15 8.57
N GLU A 279 17.22 -8.76 8.77
CA GLU A 279 18.37 -9.68 8.63
C GLU A 279 18.25 -10.90 9.56
N VAL A 280 17.70 -10.73 10.77
CA VAL A 280 17.37 -11.87 11.66
C VAL A 280 16.30 -12.78 11.04
N VAL A 281 15.25 -12.20 10.43
CA VAL A 281 14.23 -13.00 9.72
C VAL A 281 14.86 -13.79 8.57
N LYS A 282 15.79 -13.18 7.82
CA LYS A 282 16.52 -13.84 6.72
C LYS A 282 17.37 -14.99 7.25
N ALA A 283 18.19 -14.75 8.26
CA ALA A 283 19.04 -15.75 8.92
C ALA A 283 18.23 -16.97 9.40
N CYS A 284 17.05 -16.74 9.97
CA CYS A 284 16.21 -17.81 10.52
C CYS A 284 15.38 -18.58 9.48
N SER A 285 15.21 -18.06 8.25
CA SER A 285 14.27 -18.63 7.27
C SER A 285 14.90 -19.04 5.94
N GLY A 286 16.07 -18.50 5.60
CA GLY A 286 16.63 -18.60 4.25
C GLY A 286 15.81 -17.86 3.19
N LYS A 287 14.85 -17.02 3.59
CA LYS A 287 14.05 -16.19 2.68
C LYS A 287 14.66 -14.79 2.58
N PHE A 288 14.66 -14.27 1.36
CA PHE A 288 15.27 -13.02 0.91
C PHE A 288 16.79 -13.04 0.87
N HIS A 289 17.38 -12.20 0.03
CA HIS A 289 18.83 -12.03 -0.04
C HIS A 289 19.34 -11.28 1.20
N PRO A 290 20.23 -11.88 2.01
CA PRO A 290 20.87 -11.19 3.12
C PRO A 290 21.73 -10.02 2.67
N LEU A 291 21.98 -9.11 3.60
CA LEU A 291 23.06 -8.15 3.47
C LEU A 291 24.40 -8.91 3.41
N PHE A 292 25.22 -8.61 2.40
CA PHE A 292 26.45 -9.36 2.12
C PHE A 292 27.60 -8.38 1.79
N GLN A 293 28.41 -7.93 2.73
CA GLN A 293 28.37 -8.22 4.18
C GLN A 293 28.37 -6.98 5.06
N PHE A 294 28.96 -5.88 4.61
CA PHE A 294 28.97 -4.60 5.31
C PHE A 294 27.98 -3.62 4.69
N PHE A 295 27.29 -2.88 5.57
CA PHE A 295 26.50 -1.73 5.18
C PHE A 295 26.80 -0.56 6.10
N TYR A 296 27.16 0.56 5.49
CA TYR A 296 27.40 1.82 6.16
C TYR A 296 26.39 2.84 5.67
N PHE A 297 25.94 3.69 6.59
CA PHE A 297 25.01 4.75 6.28
C PHE A 297 25.36 6.00 7.08
N ASP A 298 25.19 7.16 6.46
CA ASP A 298 25.19 8.44 7.13
C ASP A 298 24.08 9.35 6.62
N SER A 299 23.62 10.24 7.50
CA SER A 299 22.68 11.30 7.16
C SER A 299 23.20 12.65 7.65
N ILE A 300 24.43 13.00 7.26
CA ILE A 300 25.06 14.27 7.66
C ILE A 300 24.26 15.51 7.22
N GLU A 301 23.45 15.38 6.16
CA GLU A 301 22.54 16.42 5.67
C GLU A 301 21.46 16.78 6.69
N SER A 302 21.22 15.92 7.68
CA SER A 302 20.30 16.20 8.79
C SER A 302 20.84 17.27 9.75
N LEU A 303 22.13 17.58 9.71
CA LEU A 303 22.71 18.65 10.52
C LEU A 303 22.08 20.00 10.16
N PRO A 304 21.95 20.94 11.12
CA PRO A 304 21.54 22.31 10.82
C PRO A 304 22.49 22.97 9.83
N THR A 305 21.96 23.87 9.01
CA THR A 305 22.75 24.68 8.06
C THR A 305 23.59 25.75 8.76
N GLU A 306 23.16 26.17 9.95
CA GLU A 306 23.91 27.06 10.84
C GLU A 306 25.06 26.31 11.53
N ALA A 307 26.21 26.97 11.67
CA ALA A 307 27.36 26.40 12.37
C ALA A 307 27.04 26.18 13.86
N LEU A 308 27.41 25.00 14.37
CA LEU A 308 27.21 24.62 15.76
C LEU A 308 28.45 24.97 16.59
N GLU A 309 28.26 25.74 17.67
CA GLU A 309 29.33 26.04 18.62
C GLU A 309 29.43 24.94 19.68
N ALA A 310 30.61 24.76 20.29
CA ALA A 310 30.81 23.74 21.33
C ALA A 310 29.84 23.90 22.52
N SER A 311 29.40 25.13 22.82
CA SER A 311 28.40 25.40 23.86
C SER A 311 27.01 24.87 23.51
N ASP A 312 26.65 24.82 22.23
CA ASP A 312 25.33 24.33 21.77
C ASP A 312 25.21 22.83 21.96
N LEU A 313 26.33 22.11 21.86
CA LEU A 313 26.44 20.65 21.98
C LEU A 313 26.59 20.15 23.42
N SER A 314 26.69 21.09 24.38
CA SER A 314 26.93 20.74 25.79
C SER A 314 25.71 20.03 26.42
N PRO A 315 25.92 18.97 27.22
CA PRO A 315 24.83 18.27 27.92
C PRO A 315 24.05 19.21 28.84
N ARG A 316 22.73 19.05 28.89
CA ARG A 316 21.81 19.88 29.68
C ARG A 316 21.16 19.11 30.83
N ASN A 317 21.65 17.90 31.13
CA ASN A 317 21.03 16.98 32.06
C ASN A 317 19.57 16.69 31.65
N SER A 318 19.38 16.50 30.35
CA SER A 318 18.10 16.22 29.71
C SER A 318 18.12 14.82 29.11
N ARG A 319 16.94 14.22 28.97
CA ARG A 319 16.78 12.97 28.20
C ARG A 319 17.19 13.11 26.73
N TYR A 320 17.30 14.35 26.24
CA TYR A 320 17.69 14.69 24.86
C TYR A 320 19.20 14.95 24.70
N ASP A 321 20.03 14.75 25.73
CA ASP A 321 21.47 15.10 25.69
C ASP A 321 22.22 14.44 24.52
N ALA A 322 21.87 13.20 24.15
CA ALA A 322 22.44 12.55 22.98
C ALA A 322 22.08 13.30 21.67
N GLN A 323 20.84 13.73 21.51
CA GLN A 323 20.39 14.49 20.34
C GLN A 323 21.01 15.90 20.31
N ILE A 324 21.07 16.57 21.46
CA ILE A 324 21.72 17.88 21.64
C ILE A 324 23.20 17.82 21.24
N SER A 325 23.92 16.74 21.58
CA SER A 325 25.33 16.59 21.22
C SER A 325 25.61 16.48 19.71
N VAL A 326 24.58 16.26 18.89
CA VAL A 326 24.68 16.21 17.42
C VAL A 326 24.13 17.49 16.78
N PHE A 327 22.94 17.91 17.23
CA PHE A 327 22.16 18.96 16.57
C PHE A 327 22.17 20.31 17.28
N GLY A 328 22.72 20.36 18.50
CA GLY A 328 22.70 21.53 19.36
C GLY A 328 21.36 21.75 20.07
N TYR A 329 21.42 22.54 21.14
CA TYR A 329 20.27 22.88 21.97
C TYR A 329 19.18 23.65 21.20
N ASN A 330 19.56 24.50 20.25
CA ASN A 330 18.61 25.35 19.52
C ASN A 330 17.65 24.53 18.65
N LEU A 331 18.15 23.53 17.91
CA LEU A 331 17.28 22.64 17.14
C LEU A 331 16.44 21.76 18.06
N GLN A 332 17.00 21.28 19.19
CA GLN A 332 16.21 20.56 20.19
C GLN A 332 15.01 21.39 20.68
N LYS A 333 15.21 22.67 20.95
CA LYS A 333 14.15 23.59 21.35
C LYS A 333 13.09 23.75 20.25
N LYS A 334 13.50 23.92 18.98
CA LYS A 334 12.57 23.98 17.83
C LYS A 334 11.70 22.72 17.74
N LEU A 335 12.29 21.53 17.94
CA LEU A 335 11.55 20.27 18.00
C LEU A 335 10.51 20.28 19.13
N GLU A 336 10.93 20.67 20.34
CA GLU A 336 10.04 20.75 21.50
C GLU A 336 8.88 21.74 21.31
N GLU A 337 9.06 22.79 20.53
CA GLU A 337 8.06 23.85 20.27
C GLU A 337 7.21 23.60 19.01
N ALA A 338 7.53 22.57 18.22
CA ALA A 338 6.89 22.30 16.93
C ALA A 338 5.40 21.88 17.06
N LYS A 339 4.60 22.27 16.07
CA LYS A 339 3.21 21.88 15.88
C LYS A 339 3.08 20.94 14.69
N VAL A 340 2.82 19.67 14.98
CA VAL A 340 2.86 18.58 14.00
C VAL A 340 1.47 17.98 13.83
N PHE A 341 1.10 17.66 12.59
CA PHE A 341 -0.11 16.90 12.29
C PHE A 341 0.24 15.54 11.68
N ILE A 342 -0.16 14.46 12.34
CA ILE A 342 -0.01 13.09 11.85
C ILE A 342 -1.36 12.59 11.36
N VAL A 343 -1.42 12.09 10.13
CA VAL A 343 -2.65 11.54 9.55
C VAL A 343 -2.52 10.03 9.38
N GLY A 344 -3.21 9.31 10.26
CA GLY A 344 -3.12 7.86 10.42
C GLY A 344 -2.40 7.45 11.70
N ALA A 345 -2.98 6.48 12.40
CA ALA A 345 -2.48 5.84 13.63
C ALA A 345 -2.29 4.33 13.44
N GLY A 346 -2.11 3.89 12.18
CA GLY A 346 -1.75 2.52 11.80
C GLY A 346 -0.30 2.14 12.11
N ALA A 347 0.31 1.31 11.25
CA ALA A 347 1.69 0.82 11.47
C ALA A 347 2.70 1.97 11.49
N LEU A 348 2.70 2.81 10.44
CA LEU A 348 3.53 4.00 10.36
C LEU A 348 3.22 4.98 11.49
N GLY A 349 1.94 5.22 11.79
CA GLY A 349 1.52 6.17 12.84
C GLY A 349 2.02 5.77 14.24
N CYS A 350 1.97 4.48 14.58
CA CYS A 350 2.57 3.96 15.82
C CYS A 350 4.06 4.22 15.91
N GLU A 351 4.81 3.91 14.85
CA GLU A 351 6.26 4.13 14.78
C GLU A 351 6.62 5.63 14.82
N PHE A 352 5.87 6.49 14.11
CA PHE A 352 6.04 7.94 14.17
C PHE A 352 5.80 8.49 15.56
N LEU A 353 4.71 8.10 16.24
CA LEU A 353 4.46 8.56 17.61
C LEU A 353 5.57 8.16 18.57
N LYS A 354 6.08 6.92 18.47
CA LYS A 354 7.26 6.50 19.24
C LYS A 354 8.47 7.37 18.92
N ASN A 355 8.74 7.60 17.63
CA ASN A 355 9.90 8.39 17.21
C ASN A 355 9.82 9.84 17.70
N LEU A 356 8.71 10.52 17.46
CA LEU A 356 8.47 11.91 17.84
C LEU A 356 8.49 12.10 19.36
N ALA A 357 7.91 11.17 20.12
CA ALA A 357 7.97 11.19 21.57
C ALA A 357 9.42 11.07 22.09
N LEU A 358 10.24 10.21 21.48
CA LEU A 358 11.66 10.03 21.85
C LEU A 358 12.55 11.20 21.39
N MET A 359 12.24 11.80 20.25
CA MET A 359 12.91 13.01 19.74
C MET A 359 12.58 14.28 20.53
N GLY A 360 11.52 14.24 21.35
CA GLY A 360 11.06 15.39 22.13
C GLY A 360 10.20 16.36 21.33
N VAL A 361 9.58 15.93 20.24
CA VAL A 361 8.72 16.78 19.42
C VAL A 361 7.47 17.18 20.19
N SER A 362 7.06 18.44 20.09
CA SER A 362 5.86 18.99 20.77
C SER A 362 5.85 18.76 22.29
N CYS A 363 7.02 18.78 22.92
CA CYS A 363 7.19 18.54 24.37
C CYS A 363 7.25 19.83 25.22
N SER A 364 7.13 20.99 24.60
CA SER A 364 7.09 22.30 25.25
C SER A 364 6.03 23.20 24.60
N LEU A 365 5.70 24.33 25.24
CA LEU A 365 4.81 25.33 24.63
C LEU A 365 5.61 26.22 23.66
N PRO A 366 5.04 26.58 22.50
CA PRO A 366 3.65 26.41 22.07
C PRO A 366 3.36 25.10 21.29
N GLY A 367 4.26 24.12 21.35
CA GLY A 367 4.17 22.87 20.61
C GLY A 367 2.93 22.03 20.90
N LYS A 368 2.43 21.36 19.86
CA LYS A 368 1.25 20.50 19.89
C LYS A 368 1.32 19.47 18.76
N LEU A 369 1.18 18.19 19.09
CA LEU A 369 1.04 17.12 18.12
C LEU A 369 -0.45 16.77 18.00
N THR A 370 -1.00 16.85 16.80
CA THR A 370 -2.36 16.36 16.52
C THR A 370 -2.24 15.06 15.74
N ILE A 371 -2.97 14.02 16.14
CA ILE A 371 -3.06 12.77 15.39
C ILE A 371 -4.52 12.42 15.13
N THR A 372 -4.85 12.03 13.91
CA THR A 372 -6.22 11.60 13.57
C THR A 372 -6.22 10.25 12.87
N ASP A 373 -7.19 9.41 13.21
CA ASP A 373 -7.45 8.10 12.60
C ASP A 373 -8.89 7.69 12.96
N ASP A 374 -9.71 7.36 11.97
CA ASP A 374 -11.12 6.99 12.15
C ASP A 374 -11.35 5.48 12.36
N ASP A 375 -10.28 4.68 12.40
CA ASP A 375 -10.36 3.25 12.65
C ASP A 375 -10.25 2.87 14.13
N VAL A 376 -10.67 1.63 14.41
CA VAL A 376 -10.50 0.95 15.69
C VAL A 376 -9.42 -0.14 15.59
N ILE A 377 -8.88 -0.52 16.74
CA ILE A 377 -7.83 -1.54 16.84
C ILE A 377 -8.40 -2.93 16.60
N GLU A 378 -7.73 -3.70 15.76
CA GLU A 378 -8.09 -5.08 15.42
C GLU A 378 -6.97 -6.06 15.73
N LYS A 379 -7.31 -7.35 15.79
CA LYS A 379 -6.32 -8.40 16.10
C LYS A 379 -5.20 -8.47 15.08
N SER A 380 -5.52 -8.35 13.79
CA SER A 380 -4.54 -8.39 12.70
C SER A 380 -3.56 -7.21 12.72
N ASN A 381 -3.90 -6.12 13.42
CA ASN A 381 -3.08 -4.93 13.53
C ASN A 381 -1.88 -5.14 14.49
N LEU A 382 -2.05 -5.97 15.52
CA LEU A 382 -1.10 -6.15 16.62
C LEU A 382 0.27 -6.70 16.19
N SER A 383 0.34 -7.33 15.01
CA SER A 383 1.59 -7.82 14.42
C SER A 383 2.59 -6.72 14.03
N ARG A 384 2.10 -5.50 13.80
CA ARG A 384 2.91 -4.36 13.31
C ARG A 384 2.60 -3.02 13.98
N GLN A 385 1.54 -2.94 14.78
CA GLN A 385 1.13 -1.74 15.51
C GLN A 385 1.42 -1.96 17.00
N PHE A 386 2.71 -1.97 17.36
CA PHE A 386 3.21 -2.40 18.66
C PHE A 386 2.80 -1.51 19.86
N LEU A 387 2.17 -0.35 19.62
CA LEU A 387 1.56 0.46 20.69
C LEU A 387 0.28 -0.18 21.23
N PHE A 388 -0.31 -1.13 20.50
CA PHE A 388 -1.57 -1.78 20.86
C PHE A 388 -1.36 -3.14 21.52
N ARG A 389 -2.38 -3.60 22.24
CA ARG A 389 -2.42 -4.89 22.95
C ARG A 389 -3.76 -5.57 22.71
N ASP A 390 -3.85 -6.87 23.01
CA ASP A 390 -5.07 -7.66 22.87
C ASP A 390 -6.29 -7.01 23.57
N TRP A 391 -6.07 -6.40 24.74
CA TRP A 391 -7.15 -5.72 25.49
C TRP A 391 -7.56 -4.35 24.93
N ASN A 392 -6.86 -3.84 23.91
CA ASN A 392 -7.23 -2.61 23.21
C ASN A 392 -8.13 -2.84 21.99
N ILE A 393 -8.41 -4.10 21.61
CA ILE A 393 -9.25 -4.42 20.46
C ILE A 393 -10.62 -3.73 20.59
N GLY A 394 -11.06 -3.08 19.51
CA GLY A 394 -12.31 -2.31 19.43
C GLY A 394 -12.20 -0.86 19.91
N GLN A 395 -11.08 -0.44 20.49
CA GLN A 395 -10.84 0.96 20.89
C GLN A 395 -10.26 1.77 19.72
N ALA A 396 -10.45 3.08 19.71
CA ALA A 396 -9.93 3.97 18.67
C ALA A 396 -8.40 3.98 18.62
N LYS A 397 -7.82 3.79 17.43
CA LYS A 397 -6.35 3.71 17.24
C LYS A 397 -5.64 4.97 17.74
N SER A 398 -6.08 6.14 17.29
CA SER A 398 -5.46 7.45 17.61
C SER A 398 -5.40 7.72 19.12
N THR A 399 -6.47 7.40 19.84
CA THR A 399 -6.60 7.66 21.28
C THR A 399 -5.67 6.76 22.09
N VAL A 400 -5.65 5.46 21.80
CA VAL A 400 -4.76 4.50 22.49
C VAL A 400 -3.30 4.81 22.16
N ALA A 401 -2.98 5.07 20.90
CA ALA A 401 -1.61 5.38 20.48
C ALA A 401 -1.07 6.63 21.18
N ALA A 402 -1.87 7.71 21.25
CA ALA A 402 -1.52 8.94 21.96
C ALA A 402 -1.28 8.70 23.46
N SER A 403 -2.13 7.90 24.11
CA SER A 403 -1.96 7.54 25.52
C SER A 403 -0.63 6.82 25.77
N VAL A 404 -0.29 5.82 24.94
CA VAL A 404 0.96 5.06 25.05
C VAL A 404 2.17 5.95 24.77
N ALA A 405 2.10 6.86 23.79
CA ALA A 405 3.15 7.84 23.54
C ALA A 405 3.39 8.77 24.75
N GLY A 406 2.32 9.15 25.45
CA GLY A 406 2.40 9.89 26.72
C GLY A 406 3.13 9.13 27.84
N ILE A 407 3.09 7.78 27.82
CA ILE A 407 3.87 6.95 28.75
C ILE A 407 5.35 6.96 28.35
N ILE A 408 5.68 6.88 27.06
CA ILE A 408 7.06 6.95 26.54
C ILE A 408 7.71 8.30 26.89
N ASN A 409 6.95 9.38 26.76
CA ASN A 409 7.40 10.71 27.14
C ASN A 409 6.26 11.56 27.73
N PRO A 410 6.19 11.71 29.06
CA PRO A 410 5.13 12.48 29.73
C PRO A 410 5.04 13.97 29.34
N LYS A 411 6.07 14.51 28.67
CA LYS A 411 6.07 15.90 28.20
C LYS A 411 5.35 16.08 26.85
N VAL A 412 5.14 15.02 26.08
CA VAL A 412 4.54 15.13 24.74
C VAL A 412 3.10 15.63 24.85
N ARG A 413 2.74 16.61 24.02
CA ARG A 413 1.42 17.25 24.04
C ARG A 413 0.62 16.78 22.84
N ILE A 414 -0.19 15.74 23.02
CA ILE A 414 -0.93 15.10 21.93
C ILE A 414 -2.43 15.39 22.03
N GLU A 415 -3.03 15.80 20.92
CA GLU A 415 -4.48 15.78 20.69
C GLU A 415 -4.82 14.63 19.74
N ALA A 416 -5.62 13.68 20.21
CA ALA A 416 -6.07 12.54 19.41
C ALA A 416 -7.49 12.77 18.91
N LEU A 417 -7.69 12.66 17.61
CA LEU A 417 -8.96 12.82 16.92
C LEU A 417 -9.35 11.53 16.20
N GLN A 418 -10.65 11.38 15.90
CA GLN A 418 -11.20 10.25 15.15
C GLN A 418 -11.84 10.70 13.84
N ASN A 419 -11.49 11.90 13.38
CA ASN A 419 -12.03 12.50 12.17
C ASN A 419 -11.19 12.05 10.99
N ARG A 420 -11.82 11.39 10.01
CA ARG A 420 -11.19 11.13 8.72
C ARG A 420 -10.74 12.46 8.11
N ALA A 421 -9.49 12.56 7.69
CA ALA A 421 -9.01 13.74 6.97
C ALA A 421 -9.56 13.70 5.53
N SER A 422 -10.63 14.44 5.28
CA SER A 422 -11.34 14.46 4.01
C SER A 422 -12.09 15.79 3.82
N PRO A 423 -12.64 16.08 2.63
CA PRO A 423 -13.41 17.29 2.39
C PRO A 423 -14.59 17.48 3.37
N GLU A 424 -15.17 16.37 3.87
CA GLU A 424 -16.32 16.39 4.79
C GLU A 424 -15.96 16.87 6.21
N THR A 425 -14.67 16.92 6.57
CA THR A 425 -14.20 17.30 7.91
C THR A 425 -13.40 18.59 7.95
N GLU A 426 -13.46 19.41 6.89
CA GLU A 426 -12.80 20.72 6.84
C GLU A 426 -13.30 21.72 7.89
N ASN A 427 -14.47 21.48 8.50
CA ASN A 427 -14.92 22.25 9.66
C ASN A 427 -14.07 21.97 10.92
N VAL A 428 -13.51 20.76 11.05
CA VAL A 428 -12.58 20.36 12.11
C VAL A 428 -11.16 20.80 11.74
N PHE A 429 -10.71 20.42 10.54
CA PHE A 429 -9.41 20.78 9.99
C PHE A 429 -9.51 22.07 9.17
N ASN A 430 -9.94 23.14 9.82
CA ASN A 430 -10.18 24.44 9.19
C ASN A 430 -8.88 25.22 8.94
N ASP A 431 -9.01 26.39 8.29
CA ASP A 431 -7.88 27.23 7.89
C ASP A 431 -6.97 27.58 9.08
N SER A 432 -7.53 27.91 10.26
CA SER A 432 -6.74 28.22 11.45
C SER A 432 -5.95 27.02 11.98
N PHE A 433 -6.50 25.81 11.85
CA PHE A 433 -5.77 24.59 12.19
C PHE A 433 -4.57 24.44 11.27
N TRP A 434 -4.79 24.47 9.96
CA TRP A 434 -3.73 24.30 8.96
C TRP A 434 -2.66 25.38 9.05
N GLU A 435 -3.03 26.66 9.07
CA GLU A 435 -2.09 27.78 9.16
C GLU A 435 -1.18 27.67 10.39
N GLY A 436 -1.69 27.12 11.49
CA GLY A 436 -0.95 26.93 12.74
C GLY A 436 0.06 25.79 12.74
N LEU A 437 0.11 24.93 11.71
CA LEU A 437 1.03 23.79 11.64
C LEU A 437 2.41 24.18 11.14
N ASP A 438 3.45 23.49 11.63
CA ASP A 438 4.82 23.57 11.11
C ASP A 438 5.08 22.49 10.06
N VAL A 439 4.51 21.29 10.24
CA VAL A 439 4.74 20.13 9.35
C VAL A 439 3.60 19.12 9.45
N VAL A 440 3.33 18.44 8.33
CA VAL A 440 2.38 17.33 8.22
C VAL A 440 3.14 16.03 7.94
N VAL A 441 2.75 14.94 8.60
CA VAL A 441 3.34 13.61 8.41
C VAL A 441 2.23 12.62 8.05
N ASN A 442 2.31 12.04 6.86
CA ASN A 442 1.35 11.03 6.43
C ASN A 442 1.73 9.64 6.94
N ALA A 443 0.73 8.92 7.44
CA ALA A 443 0.79 7.53 7.88
C ALA A 443 -0.41 6.74 7.31
N LEU A 444 -0.70 6.99 6.03
CA LEU A 444 -1.89 6.56 5.32
C LEU A 444 -1.70 5.22 4.60
N ASP A 445 -2.79 4.58 4.19
CA ASP A 445 -2.81 3.28 3.51
C ASP A 445 -3.48 3.31 2.12
N ASN A 446 -4.01 4.46 1.70
CA ASN A 446 -4.68 4.62 0.41
C ASN A 446 -4.22 5.90 -0.30
N VAL A 447 -4.27 5.87 -1.64
CA VAL A 447 -3.78 6.98 -2.49
C VAL A 447 -4.70 8.20 -2.43
N ASN A 448 -6.02 8.01 -2.30
CA ASN A 448 -6.98 9.12 -2.28
C ASN A 448 -6.75 10.05 -1.08
N ALA A 449 -6.55 9.50 0.12
CA ALA A 449 -6.23 10.28 1.30
C ALA A 449 -4.88 11.00 1.16
N ARG A 450 -3.87 10.35 0.56
CA ARG A 450 -2.56 10.99 0.28
C ARG A 450 -2.72 12.19 -0.64
N MET A 451 -3.47 12.05 -1.72
CA MET A 451 -3.76 13.12 -2.68
C MET A 451 -4.52 14.29 -2.02
N TYR A 452 -5.51 13.99 -1.17
CA TYR A 452 -6.20 15.03 -0.40
C TYR A 452 -5.22 15.79 0.51
N MET A 453 -4.42 15.07 1.28
CA MET A 453 -3.44 15.69 2.18
C MET A 453 -2.39 16.53 1.44
N ASP A 454 -1.90 16.04 0.31
CA ASP A 454 -1.00 16.77 -0.59
C ASP A 454 -1.63 18.08 -1.07
N GLN A 455 -2.85 18.03 -1.59
CA GLN A 455 -3.58 19.23 -2.04
C GLN A 455 -3.73 20.27 -0.94
N ARG A 456 -4.04 19.84 0.29
CA ARG A 456 -4.12 20.75 1.44
C ARG A 456 -2.76 21.33 1.84
N CYS A 457 -1.69 20.51 1.81
CA CYS A 457 -0.34 20.99 2.09
C CYS A 457 0.15 22.00 1.05
N VAL A 458 -0.15 21.79 -0.24
CA VAL A 458 0.09 22.77 -1.31
C VAL A 458 -0.68 24.06 -1.03
N TYR A 459 -1.98 23.95 -0.75
CA TYR A 459 -2.85 25.11 -0.50
C TYR A 459 -2.39 25.97 0.69
N PHE A 460 -2.00 25.34 1.80
CA PHE A 460 -1.54 26.02 3.02
C PHE A 460 -0.03 26.20 3.10
N GLN A 461 0.71 25.84 2.04
CA GLN A 461 2.16 25.90 1.96
C GLN A 461 2.84 25.24 3.16
N LYS A 462 2.45 24.01 3.47
CA LYS A 462 2.99 23.21 4.58
C LYS A 462 3.92 22.11 4.07
N PRO A 463 5.09 21.90 4.72
CA PRO A 463 5.89 20.72 4.49
C PRO A 463 5.09 19.45 4.75
N LEU A 464 5.18 18.50 3.82
CA LEU A 464 4.57 17.19 3.92
C LEU A 464 5.65 16.11 3.84
N LEU A 465 5.70 15.26 4.88
CA LEU A 465 6.55 14.09 4.93
C LEU A 465 5.71 12.85 4.61
N GLU A 466 5.95 12.24 3.45
CA GLU A 466 5.20 11.10 2.93
C GLU A 466 6.01 9.79 3.05
N SER A 467 5.31 8.68 3.32
CA SER A 467 5.91 7.35 3.32
C SER A 467 4.90 6.24 3.04
N GLY A 468 5.37 5.17 2.38
CA GLY A 468 4.59 3.98 2.06
C GLY A 468 5.37 2.70 2.31
N THR A 469 4.65 1.61 2.59
CA THR A 469 5.24 0.27 2.73
C THR A 469 4.39 -0.76 1.98
N LEU A 470 5.06 -1.76 1.40
CA LEU A 470 4.44 -2.93 0.75
C LEU A 470 5.32 -4.15 1.01
N GLY A 471 4.97 -4.93 2.04
CA GLY A 471 5.81 -6.02 2.53
C GLY A 471 7.21 -5.50 2.91
N PRO A 472 8.29 -6.06 2.34
CA PRO A 472 9.66 -5.60 2.60
C PRO A 472 10.02 -4.30 1.86
N LYS A 473 9.19 -3.83 0.93
CA LYS A 473 9.40 -2.59 0.18
C LYS A 473 8.93 -1.39 0.99
N CYS A 474 9.63 -0.27 0.87
CA CYS A 474 9.15 1.02 1.34
C CYS A 474 9.68 2.18 0.50
N ASN A 475 8.98 3.30 0.56
CA ASN A 475 9.40 4.56 -0.03
C ASN A 475 9.16 5.73 0.94
N THR A 476 9.95 6.79 0.78
CA THR A 476 9.77 8.08 1.46
C THR A 476 9.84 9.20 0.44
N GLN A 477 8.98 10.22 0.59
CA GLN A 477 8.97 11.39 -0.28
C GLN A 477 8.83 12.67 0.52
N MET A 478 9.73 13.63 0.27
CA MET A 478 9.75 14.92 0.95
C MET A 478 9.15 15.98 0.04
N VAL A 479 8.06 16.59 0.50
CA VAL A 479 7.33 17.64 -0.22
C VAL A 479 7.50 18.95 0.55
N ILE A 480 8.40 19.81 0.06
CA ILE A 480 8.82 21.04 0.74
C ILE A 480 8.36 22.27 -0.06
N PRO A 481 7.58 23.18 0.54
CA PRO A 481 7.06 24.37 -0.12
C PRO A 481 8.15 25.17 -0.85
N HIS A 482 7.87 25.53 -2.10
CA HIS A 482 8.75 26.30 -2.98
C HIS A 482 10.12 25.67 -3.30
N LEU A 483 10.38 24.43 -2.86
CA LEU A 483 11.65 23.72 -3.10
C LEU A 483 11.49 22.45 -3.94
N THR A 484 10.41 21.68 -3.72
CA THR A 484 10.18 20.39 -4.41
C THR A 484 8.86 20.40 -5.17
N GLU A 485 8.62 19.41 -6.02
CA GLU A 485 7.27 19.09 -6.49
C GLU A 485 6.39 18.58 -5.34
N ASN A 486 5.07 18.60 -5.57
CA ASN A 486 4.08 18.00 -4.68
C ASN A 486 3.91 16.50 -4.98
N TYR A 487 3.32 15.73 -4.06
CA TYR A 487 3.14 14.29 -4.23
C TYR A 487 2.33 13.95 -5.49
N GLY A 488 1.29 14.73 -5.79
CA GLY A 488 0.45 14.54 -6.96
C GLY A 488 1.07 14.90 -8.33
N ALA A 489 2.33 15.37 -8.37
CA ALA A 489 3.01 15.69 -9.63
C ALA A 489 3.39 14.43 -10.43
N SER A 490 3.73 13.34 -9.73
CA SER A 490 3.99 12.02 -10.30
C SER A 490 2.75 11.14 -10.21
N ARG A 491 2.45 10.38 -11.27
CA ARG A 491 1.37 9.38 -11.25
C ARG A 491 1.94 7.98 -11.10
N ASP A 492 1.58 7.31 -10.02
CA ASP A 492 1.81 5.89 -9.88
C ASP A 492 0.99 5.10 -10.92
N PRO A 493 1.47 3.92 -11.36
CA PRO A 493 0.70 3.05 -12.23
C PRO A 493 -0.64 2.71 -11.58
N PRO A 494 -1.78 2.83 -12.31
CA PRO A 494 -3.07 2.44 -11.76
C PRO A 494 -3.10 0.93 -11.50
N GLU A 495 -3.92 0.52 -10.52
CA GLU A 495 -4.19 -0.91 -10.31
C GLU A 495 -4.72 -1.54 -11.60
N LYS A 496 -4.10 -2.64 -12.03
CA LYS A 496 -4.58 -3.43 -13.17
C LYS A 496 -5.96 -3.99 -12.82
N GLN A 497 -6.98 -3.65 -13.62
CA GLN A 497 -8.31 -4.24 -13.54
C GLN A 497 -8.54 -5.15 -14.74
N ALA A 498 -8.99 -6.37 -14.48
CA ALA A 498 -9.33 -7.31 -15.54
C ALA A 498 -10.55 -6.81 -16.35
N PRO A 499 -10.58 -7.00 -17.67
CA PRO A 499 -11.75 -6.66 -18.49
C PRO A 499 -13.02 -7.35 -17.99
N MET A 500 -14.17 -6.67 -18.08
CA MET A 500 -15.45 -7.18 -17.57
C MET A 500 -15.85 -8.51 -18.22
N CYS A 501 -15.61 -8.73 -19.51
CA CYS A 501 -15.93 -10.01 -20.15
C CYS A 501 -15.03 -11.16 -19.64
N THR A 502 -13.78 -10.89 -19.26
CA THR A 502 -12.87 -11.87 -18.67
C THR A 502 -13.36 -12.27 -17.29
N VAL A 503 -13.74 -11.29 -16.46
CA VAL A 503 -14.31 -11.54 -15.12
C VAL A 503 -15.65 -12.28 -15.21
N HIS A 504 -16.54 -11.88 -16.12
CA HIS A 504 -17.90 -12.44 -16.19
C HIS A 504 -18.03 -13.74 -16.99
N SER A 505 -17.25 -13.95 -18.04
CA SER A 505 -17.47 -15.06 -18.98
C SER A 505 -16.24 -15.91 -19.29
N PHE A 506 -15.02 -15.36 -19.20
CA PHE A 506 -13.81 -16.07 -19.63
C PHE A 506 -12.65 -15.97 -18.61
N PRO A 507 -12.85 -16.43 -17.35
CA PRO A 507 -11.77 -16.44 -16.38
C PRO A 507 -10.70 -17.45 -16.80
N HIS A 508 -9.46 -17.13 -16.51
CA HIS A 508 -8.31 -18.00 -16.80
C HIS A 508 -7.30 -18.12 -15.65
N ASN A 509 -7.50 -17.38 -14.56
CA ASN A 509 -6.75 -17.46 -13.33
C ASN A 509 -7.70 -17.30 -12.13
N ILE A 510 -7.18 -17.52 -10.92
CA ILE A 510 -8.00 -17.47 -9.70
C ILE A 510 -8.42 -16.04 -9.32
N ASP A 511 -7.62 -15.03 -9.65
CA ASP A 511 -7.92 -13.61 -9.41
C ASP A 511 -9.20 -13.17 -10.14
N HIS A 512 -9.40 -13.64 -11.36
CA HIS A 512 -10.65 -13.42 -12.11
C HIS A 512 -11.85 -14.07 -11.41
N CYS A 513 -11.69 -15.31 -10.92
CA CYS A 513 -12.73 -16.02 -10.18
C CYS A 513 -13.06 -15.33 -8.85
N LEU A 514 -12.07 -14.83 -8.12
CA LEU A 514 -12.25 -14.13 -6.84
C LEU A 514 -12.86 -12.74 -7.01
N THR A 515 -12.43 -12.00 -8.05
CA THR A 515 -13.03 -10.70 -8.40
C THR A 515 -14.52 -10.86 -8.73
N TRP A 516 -14.86 -11.89 -9.51
CA TRP A 516 -16.25 -12.25 -9.77
C TRP A 516 -16.99 -12.64 -8.49
N ALA A 517 -16.41 -13.54 -7.68
CA ALA A 517 -17.04 -14.02 -6.44
C ALA A 517 -17.36 -12.88 -5.47
N ARG A 518 -16.46 -11.92 -5.33
CA ARG A 518 -16.67 -10.70 -4.55
C ARG A 518 -17.81 -9.86 -5.11
N SER A 519 -17.85 -9.64 -6.43
CA SER A 519 -18.95 -8.90 -7.07
C SER A 519 -20.32 -9.57 -6.86
N GLU A 520 -20.39 -10.90 -6.92
CA GLU A 520 -21.62 -11.64 -6.65
C GLU A 520 -22.00 -11.58 -5.17
N PHE A 521 -21.03 -11.68 -4.25
CA PHE A 521 -21.26 -11.50 -2.82
C PHE A 521 -21.88 -10.12 -2.53
N GLU A 522 -21.22 -9.04 -2.95
CA GLU A 522 -21.72 -7.66 -2.78
C GLU A 522 -23.08 -7.48 -3.46
N GLY A 523 -23.25 -8.04 -4.65
CA GLY A 523 -24.52 -8.01 -5.37
C GLY A 523 -25.66 -8.63 -4.56
N MET A 524 -25.51 -9.88 -4.13
CA MET A 524 -26.58 -10.64 -3.49
C MET A 524 -26.86 -10.24 -2.04
N LEU A 525 -25.82 -9.87 -1.28
CA LEU A 525 -25.90 -9.73 0.18
C LEU A 525 -25.77 -8.29 0.67
N GLU A 526 -25.32 -7.35 -0.17
CA GLU A 526 -25.16 -5.95 0.21
C GLU A 526 -26.05 -5.01 -0.61
N LYS A 527 -25.82 -4.93 -1.92
CA LYS A 527 -26.48 -3.97 -2.83
C LYS A 527 -27.98 -4.23 -2.93
N MET A 528 -28.37 -5.50 -3.09
CA MET A 528 -29.79 -5.85 -3.17
C MET A 528 -30.57 -5.54 -1.87
N PRO A 529 -30.10 -5.92 -0.66
CA PRO A 529 -30.73 -5.49 0.58
C PRO A 529 -30.85 -3.98 0.77
N HIS A 530 -29.80 -3.20 0.42
CA HIS A 530 -29.87 -1.74 0.47
C HIS A 530 -30.94 -1.18 -0.48
N GLU A 531 -31.02 -1.68 -1.71
CA GLU A 531 -31.99 -1.20 -2.68
C GLU A 531 -33.43 -1.55 -2.28
N VAL A 532 -33.66 -2.77 -1.76
CA VAL A 532 -34.93 -3.16 -1.15
C VAL A 532 -35.29 -2.21 0.00
N ASN A 533 -34.35 -1.92 0.91
CA ASN A 533 -34.60 -1.03 2.04
C ASN A 533 -34.87 0.42 1.60
N LYS A 534 -34.25 0.89 0.53
CA LYS A 534 -34.51 2.21 -0.06
C LYS A 534 -35.94 2.30 -0.58
N PHE A 535 -36.38 1.30 -1.35
CA PHE A 535 -37.78 1.19 -1.79
C PHE A 535 -38.74 1.14 -0.60
N LEU A 536 -38.50 0.27 0.38
CA LEU A 536 -39.38 0.11 1.55
C LEU A 536 -39.34 1.29 2.52
N SER A 537 -38.41 2.24 2.39
CA SER A 537 -38.33 3.46 3.20
C SER A 537 -39.16 4.59 2.61
N ASN A 538 -39.10 4.78 1.29
CA ASN A 538 -39.93 5.76 0.60
C ASN A 538 -40.37 5.25 -0.78
N PRO A 539 -41.44 4.42 -0.85
CA PRO A 539 -41.89 3.82 -2.11
C PRO A 539 -42.22 4.85 -3.19
N GLY A 540 -42.82 6.00 -2.80
CA GLY A 540 -43.22 7.05 -3.73
C GLY A 540 -42.02 7.76 -4.38
N GLU A 541 -41.01 8.11 -3.58
CA GLU A 541 -39.77 8.73 -4.09
C GLU A 541 -38.96 7.74 -4.94
N TYR A 542 -38.88 6.49 -4.51
CA TYR A 542 -38.23 5.41 -5.27
C TYR A 542 -38.89 5.22 -6.64
N ALA A 543 -40.22 5.12 -6.69
CA ALA A 543 -40.97 5.00 -7.93
C ALA A 543 -40.79 6.22 -8.84
N ALA A 544 -40.75 7.44 -8.27
CA ALA A 544 -40.48 8.65 -9.04
C ALA A 544 -39.07 8.66 -9.64
N ALA A 545 -38.06 8.23 -8.87
CA ALA A 545 -36.67 8.12 -9.34
C ALA A 545 -36.54 7.10 -10.48
N MET A 546 -37.14 5.90 -10.36
CA MET A 546 -37.09 4.88 -11.43
C MET A 546 -37.80 5.32 -12.71
N LYS A 547 -38.93 6.02 -12.58
CA LYS A 547 -39.62 6.63 -13.73
C LYS A 547 -38.81 7.74 -14.38
N SER A 548 -38.09 8.55 -13.59
CA SER A 548 -37.24 9.62 -14.10
C SER A 548 -36.00 9.09 -14.81
N ALA A 549 -35.45 7.95 -14.39
CA ALA A 549 -34.35 7.30 -15.08
C ALA A 549 -34.82 6.72 -16.43
N GLY A 550 -35.92 5.96 -16.42
CA GLY A 550 -36.63 5.55 -17.64
C GLY A 550 -35.80 4.69 -18.62
N ASP A 551 -34.73 4.04 -18.14
CA ASP A 551 -33.78 3.29 -18.95
C ASP A 551 -33.76 1.79 -18.63
N ALA A 552 -33.00 1.01 -19.42
CA ALA A 552 -32.88 -0.43 -19.25
C ALA A 552 -32.25 -0.83 -17.89
N GLN A 553 -31.46 0.05 -17.29
CA GLN A 553 -30.84 -0.18 -15.98
C GLN A 553 -31.87 -0.10 -14.86
N ALA A 554 -32.76 0.89 -14.90
CA ALA A 554 -33.88 1.00 -13.98
C ALA A 554 -34.81 -0.22 -14.08
N ARG A 555 -35.06 -0.71 -15.30
CA ARG A 555 -35.84 -1.94 -15.55
C ARG A 555 -35.19 -3.18 -14.91
N ASP A 556 -33.91 -3.44 -15.19
CA ASP A 556 -33.17 -4.58 -14.63
C ASP A 556 -33.15 -4.55 -13.09
N LEU A 557 -32.93 -3.36 -12.52
CA LEU A 557 -32.93 -3.18 -11.08
C LEU A 557 -34.29 -3.51 -10.45
N LEU A 558 -35.38 -3.04 -11.04
CA LEU A 558 -36.75 -3.36 -10.58
C LEU A 558 -37.04 -4.86 -10.68
N GLU A 559 -36.69 -5.51 -11.80
CA GLU A 559 -36.84 -6.96 -11.98
C GLU A 559 -36.11 -7.75 -10.88
N ARG A 560 -34.87 -7.35 -10.55
CA ARG A 560 -34.07 -7.98 -9.48
C ARG A 560 -34.64 -7.75 -8.08
N VAL A 561 -35.18 -6.56 -7.79
CA VAL A 561 -35.81 -6.28 -6.48
C VAL A 561 -37.06 -7.14 -6.31
N ILE A 562 -37.88 -7.25 -7.36
CA ILE A 562 -39.07 -8.13 -7.36
C ILE A 562 -38.65 -9.59 -7.20
N GLU A 563 -37.66 -10.06 -7.95
CA GLU A 563 -37.15 -11.42 -7.83
C GLU A 563 -36.71 -11.74 -6.39
N CYS A 564 -36.02 -10.80 -5.73
CA CYS A 564 -35.59 -10.95 -4.34
C CYS A 564 -36.77 -11.03 -3.34
N LEU A 565 -37.83 -10.27 -3.55
CA LEU A 565 -38.97 -10.16 -2.63
C LEU A 565 -40.10 -11.15 -2.90
N ASP A 566 -40.15 -11.72 -4.10
CA ASP A 566 -41.19 -12.65 -4.54
C ASP A 566 -40.63 -14.08 -4.70
N LYS A 567 -39.80 -14.31 -5.71
CA LYS A 567 -39.30 -15.65 -6.06
C LYS A 567 -38.24 -16.20 -5.12
N GLU A 568 -37.32 -15.35 -4.67
CA GLU A 568 -36.20 -15.71 -3.82
C GLU A 568 -36.41 -15.36 -2.34
N ARG A 569 -37.65 -15.03 -1.97
CA ARG A 569 -38.01 -14.73 -0.57
C ARG A 569 -37.84 -15.99 0.28
N CYS A 570 -37.17 -15.83 1.43
CA CYS A 570 -37.04 -16.90 2.42
C CYS A 570 -37.89 -16.58 3.64
N GLU A 571 -38.60 -17.57 4.17
CA GLU A 571 -39.34 -17.46 5.45
C GLU A 571 -38.81 -18.46 6.50
N THR A 572 -38.22 -19.56 6.03
CA THR A 572 -37.58 -20.59 6.85
C THR A 572 -36.13 -20.81 6.45
N PHE A 573 -35.34 -21.43 7.33
CA PHE A 573 -33.96 -21.79 6.99
C PHE A 573 -33.87 -22.81 5.85
N GLN A 574 -34.89 -23.66 5.67
CA GLN A 574 -34.94 -24.59 4.53
C GLN A 574 -35.11 -23.84 3.19
N ASP A 575 -35.79 -22.70 3.18
CA ASP A 575 -35.87 -21.83 2.00
C ASP A 575 -34.50 -21.23 1.66
N CYS A 576 -33.70 -20.87 2.69
CA CYS A 576 -32.33 -20.41 2.49
C CYS A 576 -31.43 -21.51 1.91
N ILE A 577 -31.58 -22.76 2.34
CA ILE A 577 -30.89 -23.93 1.75
C ILE A 577 -31.31 -24.13 0.30
N THR A 578 -32.62 -24.03 0.02
CA THR A 578 -33.18 -24.14 -1.33
C THR A 578 -32.60 -23.05 -2.24
N TRP A 579 -32.60 -21.81 -1.79
CA TRP A 579 -31.99 -20.67 -2.50
C TRP A 579 -30.52 -20.93 -2.80
N ALA A 580 -29.72 -21.33 -1.80
CA ALA A 580 -28.29 -21.60 -1.99
C ALA A 580 -28.05 -22.74 -3.00
N ARG A 581 -28.85 -23.81 -2.95
CA ARG A 581 -28.75 -24.95 -3.89
C ARG A 581 -29.14 -24.57 -5.31
N LEU A 582 -30.15 -23.72 -5.47
CA LEU A 582 -30.54 -23.20 -6.79
C LEU A 582 -29.53 -22.21 -7.34
N LYS A 583 -28.88 -21.38 -6.50
CA LYS A 583 -27.77 -20.53 -6.92
C LYS A 583 -26.55 -21.33 -7.37
N PHE A 584 -26.22 -22.44 -6.69
CA PHE A 584 -25.20 -23.37 -7.17
C PHE A 584 -25.54 -23.88 -8.57
N GLU A 585 -26.78 -24.35 -8.79
CA GLU A 585 -27.20 -24.87 -10.09
C GLU A 585 -27.14 -23.78 -11.17
N ASP A 586 -27.62 -22.57 -10.86
CA ASP A 586 -27.61 -21.47 -11.81
C ASP A 586 -26.18 -21.12 -12.25
N TYR A 587 -25.31 -20.80 -11.29
CA TYR A 587 -23.96 -20.30 -11.58
C TYR A 587 -23.06 -21.36 -12.21
N PHE A 588 -23.03 -22.57 -11.65
CA PHE A 588 -21.99 -23.55 -11.98
C PHE A 588 -22.45 -24.65 -12.94
N SER A 589 -23.75 -24.73 -13.23
CA SER A 589 -24.33 -25.72 -14.15
C SER A 589 -25.10 -25.04 -15.29
N ASN A 590 -26.16 -24.27 -15.02
CA ASN A 590 -27.07 -23.75 -16.04
C ASN A 590 -26.41 -22.69 -16.91
N ARG A 591 -25.76 -21.68 -16.32
CA ARG A 591 -25.04 -20.65 -17.08
C ARG A 591 -23.91 -21.24 -17.92
N VAL A 592 -23.24 -22.27 -17.40
CA VAL A 592 -22.18 -22.99 -18.13
C VAL A 592 -22.77 -23.79 -19.30
N LYS A 593 -23.88 -24.50 -19.09
CA LYS A 593 -24.63 -25.19 -20.17
C LYS A 593 -25.09 -24.20 -21.25
N GLN A 594 -25.55 -23.01 -20.86
CA GLN A 594 -25.93 -21.97 -21.81
C GLN A 594 -24.72 -21.45 -22.59
N LEU A 595 -23.59 -21.22 -21.92
CA LEU A 595 -22.37 -20.72 -22.54
C LEU A 595 -21.81 -21.72 -23.55
N THR A 596 -21.71 -23.01 -23.19
CA THR A 596 -21.21 -24.07 -24.08
C THR A 596 -22.20 -24.44 -25.19
N PHE A 597 -23.49 -24.18 -25.01
CA PHE A 597 -24.49 -24.27 -26.08
C PHE A 597 -24.33 -23.13 -27.10
N THR A 598 -24.07 -21.91 -26.62
CA THR A 598 -23.83 -20.74 -27.49
C THR A 598 -22.48 -20.86 -28.21
N PHE A 599 -21.44 -21.34 -27.53
CA PHE A 599 -20.10 -21.56 -28.06
C PHE A 599 -19.65 -23.01 -27.80
N PRO A 600 -19.98 -23.95 -28.70
CA PRO A 600 -19.50 -25.34 -28.62
C PRO A 600 -17.97 -25.45 -28.55
N GLU A 601 -17.44 -26.58 -28.07
CA GLU A 601 -15.99 -26.79 -27.88
C GLU A 601 -15.19 -26.66 -29.18
N ASP A 602 -15.80 -27.03 -30.31
CA ASP A 602 -15.27 -26.93 -31.66
C ASP A 602 -15.59 -25.61 -32.37
N SER A 603 -16.17 -24.63 -31.66
CA SER A 603 -16.50 -23.34 -32.25
C SER A 603 -15.27 -22.59 -32.76
N ALA A 604 -15.42 -21.91 -33.89
CA ALA A 604 -14.38 -21.12 -34.53
C ALA A 604 -14.79 -19.64 -34.62
N THR A 605 -13.79 -18.77 -34.59
CA THR A 605 -13.91 -17.34 -34.83
C THR A 605 -14.16 -17.06 -36.32
N SER A 606 -14.47 -15.80 -36.67
CA SER A 606 -14.67 -15.37 -38.05
C SER A 606 -13.44 -15.58 -38.95
N THR A 607 -12.24 -15.71 -38.37
CA THR A 607 -10.98 -15.97 -39.09
C THR A 607 -10.68 -17.47 -39.22
N GLY A 608 -11.53 -18.35 -38.69
CA GLY A 608 -11.34 -19.81 -38.71
C GLY A 608 -10.47 -20.35 -37.57
N ALA A 609 -9.94 -19.50 -36.69
CA ALA A 609 -9.20 -19.94 -35.50
C ALA A 609 -10.16 -20.48 -34.42
N PRO A 610 -9.76 -21.48 -33.60
CA PRO A 610 -10.57 -21.99 -32.50
C PRO A 610 -10.97 -20.87 -31.53
N PHE A 611 -12.27 -20.77 -31.22
CA PHE A 611 -12.80 -19.79 -30.26
C PHE A 611 -12.27 -20.05 -28.85
N TRP A 612 -12.20 -21.32 -28.46
CA TRP A 612 -11.61 -21.78 -27.20
C TRP A 612 -10.11 -22.03 -27.37
N SER A 613 -9.38 -20.93 -27.51
CA SER A 613 -7.93 -20.89 -27.51
C SER A 613 -7.45 -19.93 -26.42
N ALA A 614 -6.20 -20.12 -25.98
CA ALA A 614 -5.59 -19.29 -24.93
C ALA A 614 -5.83 -17.78 -25.21
N PRO A 615 -6.29 -17.00 -24.21
CA PRO A 615 -6.44 -17.35 -22.78
C PRO A 615 -7.78 -18.01 -22.41
N LYS A 616 -8.72 -18.20 -23.36
CA LYS A 616 -10.07 -18.71 -23.10
C LYS A 616 -10.07 -20.20 -22.84
N ARG A 617 -10.46 -20.60 -21.63
CA ARG A 617 -10.60 -21.99 -21.21
C ARG A 617 -12.03 -22.48 -21.44
N PHE A 618 -12.20 -23.67 -22.01
CA PHE A 618 -13.52 -24.27 -22.21
C PHE A 618 -14.12 -24.71 -20.85
N PRO A 619 -15.31 -24.20 -20.46
CA PRO A 619 -15.89 -24.55 -19.18
C PRO A 619 -16.72 -25.84 -19.22
N ARG A 620 -16.73 -26.59 -18.12
CA ARG A 620 -17.55 -27.79 -17.93
C ARG A 620 -18.57 -27.57 -16.82
N PRO A 621 -19.87 -27.88 -17.02
CA PRO A 621 -20.88 -27.69 -15.99
C PRO A 621 -20.62 -28.63 -14.81
N LEU A 622 -20.70 -28.12 -13.59
CA LEU A 622 -20.56 -28.93 -12.39
C LEU A 622 -21.84 -29.71 -12.09
N GLN A 623 -21.66 -30.94 -11.61
CA GLN A 623 -22.74 -31.72 -11.02
C GLN A 623 -22.64 -31.61 -9.50
N PHE A 624 -23.70 -31.10 -8.88
CA PHE A 624 -23.76 -31.04 -7.41
C PHE A 624 -23.74 -32.44 -6.81
N SER A 625 -23.06 -32.58 -5.67
CA SER A 625 -22.98 -33.83 -4.91
C SER A 625 -22.83 -33.51 -3.42
N THR A 626 -23.65 -34.13 -2.58
CA THR A 626 -23.53 -34.06 -1.12
C THR A 626 -22.33 -34.85 -0.58
N SER A 627 -21.70 -35.69 -1.40
CA SER A 627 -20.44 -36.35 -1.03
C SER A 627 -19.23 -35.42 -1.17
N ASP A 628 -19.36 -34.33 -1.92
CA ASP A 628 -18.33 -33.30 -2.03
C ASP A 628 -18.49 -32.28 -0.90
N ILE A 629 -17.53 -32.28 0.02
CA ILE A 629 -17.53 -31.41 1.20
C ILE A 629 -17.49 -29.93 0.80
N SER A 630 -16.78 -29.57 -0.28
CA SER A 630 -16.70 -28.18 -0.74
C SER A 630 -18.04 -27.66 -1.27
N HIS A 631 -18.83 -28.53 -1.92
CA HIS A 631 -20.20 -28.21 -2.31
C HIS A 631 -21.08 -27.97 -1.09
N LEU A 632 -21.01 -28.83 -0.07
CA LEU A 632 -21.76 -28.65 1.17
C LEU A 632 -21.36 -27.36 1.91
N HIS A 633 -20.06 -27.06 2.00
CA HIS A 633 -19.58 -25.83 2.62
C HIS A 633 -20.07 -24.57 1.90
N PHE A 634 -20.09 -24.56 0.57
CA PHE A 634 -20.68 -23.46 -0.20
C PHE A 634 -22.16 -23.25 0.18
N ILE A 635 -22.95 -24.33 0.19
CA ILE A 635 -24.38 -24.25 0.56
C ILE A 635 -24.56 -23.79 2.01
N MET A 636 -23.66 -24.20 2.91
CA MET A 636 -23.70 -23.80 4.33
C MET A 636 -23.52 -22.29 4.45
N ALA A 637 -22.42 -21.75 3.91
CA ALA A 637 -22.12 -20.33 3.98
C ALA A 637 -23.21 -19.49 3.30
N ALA A 638 -23.63 -19.87 2.09
CA ALA A 638 -24.68 -19.19 1.34
C ALA A 638 -26.02 -19.16 2.09
N SER A 639 -26.45 -20.29 2.67
CA SER A 639 -27.72 -20.36 3.40
C SER A 639 -27.70 -19.62 4.73
N ILE A 640 -26.58 -19.64 5.47
CA ILE A 640 -26.40 -18.88 6.71
C ILE A 640 -26.47 -17.38 6.42
N LEU A 641 -25.71 -16.89 5.45
CA LEU A 641 -25.70 -15.48 5.08
C LEU A 641 -27.07 -15.02 4.53
N ARG A 642 -27.74 -15.85 3.74
CA ARG A 642 -29.10 -15.56 3.28
C ARG A 642 -30.08 -15.47 4.45
N ALA A 643 -29.99 -16.38 5.42
CA ALA A 643 -30.83 -16.33 6.62
C ALA A 643 -30.60 -15.02 7.40
N GLU A 644 -29.35 -14.59 7.55
CA GLU A 644 -29.02 -13.32 8.18
C GLU A 644 -29.62 -12.12 7.43
N THR A 645 -29.53 -12.08 6.09
CA THR A 645 -30.14 -10.99 5.30
C THR A 645 -31.66 -10.86 5.47
N PHE A 646 -32.36 -11.96 5.76
CA PHE A 646 -33.82 -11.99 6.02
C PHE A 646 -34.18 -11.98 7.52
N GLY A 647 -33.20 -11.98 8.43
CA GLY A 647 -33.44 -12.07 9.87
C GLY A 647 -34.00 -13.42 10.33
N ILE A 648 -33.66 -14.51 9.64
CA ILE A 648 -34.12 -15.87 9.93
C ILE A 648 -33.13 -16.54 10.91
N PRO A 649 -33.63 -17.20 11.99
CA PRO A 649 -32.76 -17.92 12.92
C PRO A 649 -31.99 -19.07 12.25
N VAL A 650 -30.68 -19.12 12.48
CA VAL A 650 -29.79 -20.18 11.99
C VAL A 650 -29.79 -21.37 12.96
N PRO A 651 -30.20 -22.58 12.54
CA PRO A 651 -30.22 -23.74 13.42
C PRO A 651 -28.81 -24.30 13.69
N ASP A 652 -28.51 -24.70 14.93
CA ASP A 652 -27.21 -25.28 15.32
C ASP A 652 -26.79 -26.51 14.51
N TRP A 653 -27.77 -27.27 14.00
CA TRP A 653 -27.50 -28.47 13.24
C TRP A 653 -26.87 -28.21 11.87
N VAL A 654 -26.96 -26.99 11.32
CA VAL A 654 -26.43 -26.67 9.98
C VAL A 654 -24.93 -26.95 9.88
N LYS A 655 -24.19 -26.82 10.98
CA LYS A 655 -22.75 -27.09 11.06
C LYS A 655 -22.41 -28.59 11.02
N LYS A 656 -23.40 -29.48 11.00
CA LYS A 656 -23.23 -30.94 10.92
C LYS A 656 -23.42 -31.40 9.47
N PRO A 657 -22.36 -31.84 8.76
CA PRO A 657 -22.44 -32.17 7.33
C PRO A 657 -23.53 -33.18 6.97
N SER A 658 -23.77 -34.19 7.81
CA SER A 658 -24.80 -35.21 7.54
C SER A 658 -26.22 -34.64 7.51
N LYS A 659 -26.57 -33.81 8.50
CA LYS A 659 -27.90 -33.17 8.55
C LYS A 659 -28.07 -32.12 7.44
N GLN A 660 -26.98 -31.45 7.08
CA GLN A 660 -27.00 -30.53 5.97
C GLN A 660 -27.24 -31.26 4.65
N ALA A 661 -26.53 -32.36 4.38
CA ALA A 661 -26.75 -33.20 3.21
C ALA A 661 -28.22 -33.66 3.10
N GLU A 662 -28.79 -34.19 4.19
CA GLU A 662 -30.20 -34.59 4.25
C GLU A 662 -31.18 -33.45 3.94
N ALA A 663 -30.86 -32.22 4.33
CA ALA A 663 -31.68 -31.04 4.05
C ALA A 663 -31.54 -30.57 2.60
N VAL A 664 -30.34 -30.67 2.02
CA VAL A 664 -30.06 -30.30 0.63
C VAL A 664 -30.66 -31.30 -0.36
N ASP A 665 -30.64 -32.60 -0.04
CA ASP A 665 -31.20 -33.66 -0.90
C ASP A 665 -32.72 -33.55 -1.08
N LYS A 666 -33.41 -32.77 -0.23
CA LYS A 666 -34.85 -32.49 -0.35
C LYS A 666 -35.17 -31.37 -1.34
N VAL A 667 -34.16 -30.65 -1.82
CA VAL A 667 -34.35 -29.51 -2.72
C VAL A 667 -34.66 -30.01 -4.13
N LEU A 668 -35.81 -29.61 -4.67
CA LEU A 668 -36.16 -29.86 -6.06
C LEU A 668 -35.42 -28.86 -6.97
N VAL A 669 -34.60 -29.39 -7.87
CA VAL A 669 -33.82 -28.59 -8.82
C VAL A 669 -34.50 -28.69 -10.20
N PRO A 670 -34.97 -27.57 -10.77
CA PRO A 670 -35.60 -27.58 -12.09
C PRO A 670 -34.61 -27.98 -13.19
N ASP A 671 -35.10 -28.72 -14.19
CA ASP A 671 -34.32 -29.00 -15.39
C ASP A 671 -34.06 -27.73 -16.20
N PHE A 672 -32.84 -27.58 -16.71
CA PHE A 672 -32.44 -26.45 -17.53
C PHE A 672 -32.25 -26.85 -18.99
N GLN A 673 -32.89 -26.09 -19.89
CA GLN A 673 -32.69 -26.20 -21.34
C GLN A 673 -32.10 -24.90 -21.88
N PRO A 674 -30.93 -24.95 -22.55
CA PRO A 674 -30.33 -23.77 -23.18
C PRO A 674 -31.25 -23.13 -24.23
N LYS A 675 -31.26 -21.80 -24.29
CA LYS A 675 -32.05 -21.02 -25.25
C LYS A 675 -31.20 -20.64 -26.47
N LYS A 676 -31.80 -20.62 -27.66
CA LYS A 676 -31.19 -20.11 -28.89
C LYS A 676 -31.26 -18.58 -28.93
N GLY A 677 -30.21 -17.93 -29.45
CA GLY A 677 -30.17 -16.48 -29.67
C GLY A 677 -29.81 -15.62 -28.44
N VAL A 678 -29.36 -16.25 -27.35
CA VAL A 678 -28.83 -15.52 -26.18
C VAL A 678 -27.52 -14.83 -26.58
N LYS A 679 -27.48 -13.49 -26.48
CA LYS A 679 -26.26 -12.71 -26.73
C LYS A 679 -25.38 -12.74 -25.49
N ILE A 680 -24.21 -13.36 -25.62
CA ILE A 680 -23.16 -13.33 -24.60
C ILE A 680 -22.09 -12.37 -25.13
N VAL A 681 -21.67 -11.42 -24.29
CA VAL A 681 -20.65 -10.44 -24.67
C VAL A 681 -19.28 -11.13 -24.71
N THR A 682 -18.64 -11.11 -25.88
CA THR A 682 -17.35 -11.79 -26.12
C THR A 682 -16.19 -10.84 -26.42
N ASP A 683 -16.48 -9.54 -26.55
CA ASP A 683 -15.51 -8.49 -26.86
C ASP A 683 -15.29 -7.59 -25.63
N GLU A 684 -14.02 -7.37 -25.28
CA GLU A 684 -13.58 -6.52 -24.16
C GLU A 684 -13.97 -5.06 -24.34
N LYS A 685 -14.15 -4.59 -25.60
CA LYS A 685 -14.55 -3.22 -25.92
C LYS A 685 -16.05 -3.03 -26.01
N ALA A 686 -16.84 -4.09 -25.92
CA ALA A 686 -18.29 -4.01 -26.01
C ALA A 686 -18.89 -3.49 -24.68
N THR A 687 -19.05 -2.18 -24.58
CA THR A 687 -19.95 -1.55 -23.59
C THR A 687 -21.39 -1.79 -24.03
N SER A 688 -21.96 -2.96 -23.75
CA SER A 688 -23.38 -3.17 -24.05
C SER A 688 -24.25 -2.50 -22.98
N LEU A 689 -24.47 -1.20 -23.13
CA LEU A 689 -25.68 -0.55 -22.65
C LEU A 689 -26.70 -0.67 -23.77
N SER A 690 -27.76 -1.45 -23.57
CA SER A 690 -28.90 -1.42 -24.47
C SER A 690 -29.50 -0.01 -24.45
N ALA A 691 -29.57 0.65 -25.61
CA ALA A 691 -30.20 1.96 -25.72
C ALA A 691 -31.65 1.91 -25.22
N ALA A 692 -32.07 2.91 -24.44
CA ALA A 692 -33.44 3.02 -23.94
C ALA A 692 -34.45 2.93 -25.09
N SER A 693 -35.40 2.01 -24.98
CA SER A 693 -36.47 1.82 -25.94
C SER A 693 -37.77 2.44 -25.40
N ILE A 694 -38.69 2.79 -26.31
CA ILE A 694 -40.01 3.36 -25.95
C ILE A 694 -40.84 2.38 -25.09
N ASP A 695 -40.52 1.08 -25.15
CA ASP A 695 -41.18 0.01 -24.38
C ASP A 695 -40.74 -0.03 -22.90
N ASP A 696 -39.53 0.43 -22.58
CA ASP A 696 -38.97 0.34 -21.22
C ASP A 696 -39.76 1.17 -20.20
N SER A 697 -40.28 2.34 -20.60
CA SER A 697 -41.08 3.19 -19.71
C SER A 697 -42.43 2.57 -19.33
N ALA A 698 -43.06 1.79 -20.23
CA ALA A 698 -44.28 1.08 -19.94
C ALA A 698 -44.01 -0.10 -18.99
N VAL A 699 -42.96 -0.88 -19.29
CA VAL A 699 -42.53 -2.01 -18.45
C VAL A 699 -42.13 -1.56 -17.04
N ILE A 700 -41.42 -0.43 -16.90
CA ILE A 700 -41.07 0.14 -15.58
C ILE A 700 -42.33 0.44 -14.75
N ASN A 701 -43.40 0.97 -15.35
CA ASN A 701 -44.63 1.23 -14.61
C ASN A 701 -45.30 -0.07 -14.13
N ASP A 702 -45.32 -1.10 -14.97
CA ASP A 702 -45.87 -2.42 -14.61
C ASP A 702 -45.04 -3.10 -13.51
N LEU A 703 -43.71 -3.00 -13.57
CA LEU A 703 -42.80 -3.52 -12.54
C LEU A 703 -43.00 -2.79 -11.21
N ILE A 704 -43.17 -1.46 -11.22
CA ILE A 704 -43.48 -0.69 -10.00
C ILE A 704 -44.81 -1.17 -9.40
N ALA A 705 -45.85 -1.40 -10.21
CA ALA A 705 -47.14 -1.90 -9.72
C ALA A 705 -47.03 -3.30 -9.09
N LYS A 706 -46.24 -4.20 -9.70
CA LYS A 706 -45.94 -5.52 -9.12
C LYS A 706 -45.14 -5.40 -7.82
N LEU A 707 -44.16 -4.51 -7.77
CA LEU A 707 -43.34 -4.29 -6.59
C LEU A 707 -44.18 -3.76 -5.40
N ASP A 708 -45.15 -2.88 -5.67
CA ASP A 708 -46.15 -2.41 -4.68
C ASP A 708 -47.10 -3.53 -4.22
N GLU A 709 -47.38 -4.52 -5.06
CA GLU A 709 -48.16 -5.71 -4.67
C GLU A 709 -47.32 -6.64 -3.79
N CYS A 710 -46.07 -6.92 -4.17
CA CYS A 710 -45.12 -7.67 -3.37
C CYS A 710 -44.92 -7.04 -1.99
N SER A 711 -44.84 -5.71 -1.89
CA SER A 711 -44.64 -5.04 -0.60
C SER A 711 -45.78 -5.26 0.39
N LYS A 712 -47.01 -5.52 -0.10
CA LYS A 712 -48.18 -5.77 0.76
C LYS A 712 -48.16 -7.16 1.40
N THR A 713 -47.42 -8.11 0.84
CA THR A 713 -47.28 -9.47 1.40
C THR A 713 -46.16 -9.57 2.43
N LEU A 714 -45.38 -8.50 2.63
CA LEU A 714 -44.30 -8.45 3.59
C LEU A 714 -44.82 -8.16 5.01
N PRO A 715 -44.16 -8.70 6.07
CA PRO A 715 -44.47 -8.34 7.44
C PRO A 715 -44.37 -6.82 7.69
N ARG A 716 -45.21 -6.31 8.60
CA ARG A 716 -45.18 -4.89 8.94
C ARG A 716 -43.82 -4.50 9.53
N GLY A 717 -43.17 -3.51 8.93
CA GLY A 717 -41.84 -3.05 9.36
C GLY A 717 -40.68 -3.91 8.84
N PHE A 718 -40.92 -4.79 7.86
CA PHE A 718 -39.88 -5.59 7.24
C PHE A 718 -38.73 -4.71 6.68
N ARG A 719 -37.51 -5.14 6.99
CA ARG A 719 -36.25 -4.60 6.51
C ARG A 719 -35.31 -5.77 6.32
N MET A 720 -34.49 -5.69 5.27
CA MET A 720 -33.41 -6.66 5.07
C MET A 720 -32.15 -6.20 5.81
N ASN A 721 -31.37 -7.14 6.31
CA ASN A 721 -30.05 -6.86 6.86
C ASN A 721 -29.05 -6.87 5.70
N ALA A 722 -28.47 -5.72 5.37
CA ALA A 722 -27.40 -5.64 4.38
C ALA A 722 -26.09 -6.10 5.00
N ILE A 723 -25.47 -7.12 4.42
CA ILE A 723 -24.18 -7.67 4.85
C ILE A 723 -23.09 -6.98 4.05
N GLN A 724 -22.33 -6.09 4.68
CA GLN A 724 -21.24 -5.36 4.03
C GLN A 724 -19.95 -6.19 4.04
N PHE A 725 -19.27 -6.26 2.89
CA PHE A 725 -17.96 -6.94 2.80
C PHE A 725 -16.80 -6.03 3.23
N GLU A 726 -16.83 -4.77 2.82
CA GLU A 726 -15.91 -3.70 3.24
C GLU A 726 -16.70 -2.60 3.94
N LYS A 727 -16.16 -2.04 5.02
CA LYS A 727 -16.79 -0.95 5.74
C LYS A 727 -16.81 0.29 4.83
N LEU A 728 -17.99 0.73 4.37
CA LEU A 728 -18.14 2.11 3.92
C LEU A 728 -18.16 2.97 5.19
N SER A 729 -17.26 3.94 5.29
CA SER A 729 -17.11 4.87 6.42
C SER A 729 -18.29 5.85 6.53
N VAL A 730 -19.51 5.34 6.62
CA VAL A 730 -20.74 6.13 6.79
C VAL A 730 -21.59 5.47 7.88
N GLY A 731 -21.21 5.70 9.14
CA GLY A 731 -22.05 5.35 10.30
C GLY A 731 -21.29 4.89 11.54
N ILE A 732 -21.73 5.39 12.69
CA ILE A 732 -21.19 5.16 14.05
C ILE A 732 -21.59 3.76 14.56
N THR A 733 -21.20 2.71 13.83
CA THR A 733 -21.38 1.33 14.30
C THR A 733 -20.01 0.69 14.53
N PHE A 734 -19.70 0.45 15.80
CA PHE A 734 -18.50 -0.21 16.27
C PHE A 734 -18.51 -1.68 15.81
N GLY A 735 -17.69 -2.01 14.80
CA GLY A 735 -17.52 -3.37 14.29
C GLY A 735 -16.09 -3.56 13.79
N LEU A 736 -15.51 -4.72 14.11
CA LEU A 736 -14.24 -5.26 13.60
C LEU A 736 -14.24 -5.26 12.06
N ASP A 737 -13.08 -5.14 11.40
CA ASP A 737 -12.97 -5.41 9.95
C ASP A 737 -13.63 -6.75 9.64
N ILE A 738 -14.71 -6.69 8.87
CA ILE A 738 -15.60 -7.83 8.67
C ILE A 738 -14.88 -8.94 7.87
N LYS A 739 -13.88 -8.58 7.06
CA LYS A 739 -12.99 -9.55 6.39
C LYS A 739 -12.07 -10.33 7.34
N ASP A 740 -11.84 -9.85 8.55
CA ASP A 740 -10.98 -10.46 9.56
C ASP A 740 -11.69 -11.38 10.56
N ASP A 741 -13.02 -11.48 10.47
CA ASP A 741 -13.82 -12.41 11.26
C ASP A 741 -14.02 -13.75 10.52
N ASP A 742 -13.34 -14.79 10.99
CA ASP A 742 -13.47 -16.14 10.45
C ASP A 742 -14.80 -16.84 10.80
N THR A 743 -15.66 -16.21 11.61
CA THR A 743 -16.92 -16.80 12.10
C THR A 743 -18.17 -16.30 11.37
N ASN A 744 -18.03 -15.27 10.52
CA ASN A 744 -19.16 -14.66 9.82
C ASN A 744 -19.51 -15.33 8.48
N TYR A 745 -18.72 -16.30 8.00
CA TYR A 745 -18.92 -17.02 6.74
C TYR A 745 -18.72 -16.22 5.44
N HIS A 746 -18.24 -14.97 5.50
CA HIS A 746 -18.04 -14.14 4.29
C HIS A 746 -17.00 -14.76 3.36
N MET A 747 -15.82 -15.03 3.92
CA MET A 747 -14.73 -15.64 3.15
C MET A 747 -15.02 -17.08 2.75
N ASP A 748 -15.85 -17.80 3.51
CA ASP A 748 -16.27 -19.16 3.14
C ASP A 748 -17.15 -19.12 1.88
N LEU A 749 -18.06 -18.15 1.76
CA LEU A 749 -18.87 -17.97 0.56
C LEU A 749 -18.03 -17.47 -0.63
N ILE A 750 -17.16 -16.47 -0.43
CA ILE A 750 -16.32 -15.93 -1.52
C ILE A 750 -15.35 -16.98 -2.06
N ALA A 751 -14.65 -17.70 -1.18
CA ALA A 751 -13.77 -18.80 -1.59
C ALA A 751 -14.57 -19.93 -2.26
N GLY A 752 -15.74 -20.27 -1.72
CA GLY A 752 -16.64 -21.26 -2.33
C GLY A 752 -17.08 -20.87 -3.73
N LEU A 753 -17.58 -19.64 -3.93
CA LEU A 753 -17.94 -19.10 -5.23
C LEU A 753 -16.77 -19.18 -6.22
N ALA A 754 -15.60 -18.68 -5.81
CA ALA A 754 -14.42 -18.63 -6.66
C ALA A 754 -13.92 -20.03 -7.04
N ASN A 755 -13.81 -20.96 -6.09
CA ASN A 755 -13.31 -22.31 -6.35
C ASN A 755 -14.28 -23.14 -7.19
N MET A 756 -15.59 -23.03 -6.99
CA MET A 756 -16.56 -23.70 -7.88
C MET A 756 -16.46 -23.18 -9.32
N ARG A 757 -16.30 -21.86 -9.48
CA ARG A 757 -16.04 -21.26 -10.78
C ARG A 757 -14.69 -21.71 -11.35
N ALA A 758 -13.64 -21.80 -10.53
CA ALA A 758 -12.32 -22.28 -10.94
C ALA A 758 -12.43 -23.71 -11.50
N ARG A 759 -13.17 -24.60 -10.82
CA ARG A 759 -13.45 -25.96 -11.33
C ARG A 759 -14.14 -25.97 -12.67
N ASN A 760 -15.12 -25.08 -12.91
CA ASN A 760 -15.77 -25.00 -14.23
C ASN A 760 -14.73 -24.84 -15.35
N TYR A 761 -13.74 -23.97 -15.15
CA TYR A 761 -12.73 -23.62 -16.15
C TYR A 761 -11.40 -24.40 -15.98
N SER A 762 -11.39 -25.43 -15.12
CA SER A 762 -10.19 -26.21 -14.80
C SER A 762 -9.01 -25.38 -14.27
N ILE A 763 -9.31 -24.26 -13.61
CA ILE A 763 -8.33 -23.38 -12.95
C ILE A 763 -7.99 -23.98 -11.58
N PRO A 764 -6.72 -23.93 -11.14
CA PRO A 764 -6.35 -24.38 -9.80
C PRO A 764 -7.12 -23.65 -8.69
N GLU A 765 -7.68 -24.42 -7.76
CA GLU A 765 -8.36 -23.89 -6.57
C GLU A 765 -7.36 -23.31 -5.57
N VAL A 766 -7.82 -22.39 -4.73
CA VAL A 766 -7.03 -21.82 -3.64
C VAL A 766 -7.66 -22.08 -2.29
N ASP A 767 -6.84 -22.08 -1.24
CA ASP A 767 -7.33 -22.13 0.12
C ASP A 767 -7.97 -20.81 0.57
N LYS A 768 -8.61 -20.83 1.74
CA LYS A 768 -9.29 -19.64 2.30
C LYS A 768 -8.33 -18.49 2.56
N LEU A 769 -7.07 -18.77 2.90
CA LEU A 769 -6.08 -17.75 3.24
C LEU A 769 -5.65 -16.97 2.00
N LYS A 770 -5.31 -17.67 0.90
CA LYS A 770 -4.97 -17.04 -0.38
C LYS A 770 -6.19 -16.35 -0.98
N ALA A 771 -7.39 -16.94 -0.87
CA ALA A 771 -8.64 -16.27 -1.25
C ALA A 771 -8.87 -14.96 -0.48
N LYS A 772 -8.64 -14.98 0.84
CA LYS A 772 -8.77 -13.79 1.71
C LYS A 772 -7.75 -12.71 1.35
N PHE A 773 -6.51 -13.11 1.07
CA PHE A 773 -5.46 -12.19 0.64
C PHE A 773 -5.85 -11.42 -0.62
N ILE A 774 -6.31 -12.13 -1.66
CA ILE A 774 -6.67 -11.55 -2.97
C ILE A 774 -8.01 -10.79 -2.87
N ALA A 775 -9.09 -11.43 -2.41
CA ALA A 775 -10.42 -10.83 -2.40
C ALA A 775 -10.56 -9.67 -1.41
N GLY A 776 -9.88 -9.76 -0.26
CA GLY A 776 -9.83 -8.72 0.76
C GLY A 776 -8.85 -7.58 0.47
N ARG A 777 -8.16 -7.64 -0.69
CA ARG A 777 -7.12 -6.70 -1.12
C ARG A 777 -6.13 -6.39 0.00
N ILE A 778 -5.67 -7.43 0.69
CA ILE A 778 -4.81 -7.28 1.86
C ILE A 778 -3.44 -6.80 1.38
N ILE A 779 -3.04 -5.62 1.83
CA ILE A 779 -1.70 -5.08 1.59
C ILE A 779 -0.73 -5.78 2.55
N PRO A 780 0.26 -6.56 2.05
CA PRO A 780 1.31 -7.10 2.91
C PRO A 780 2.02 -5.98 3.67
N ALA A 781 2.24 -6.18 4.97
CA ALA A 781 2.98 -5.22 5.79
C ALA A 781 3.74 -5.94 6.89
N ILE A 782 4.94 -5.44 7.20
CA ILE A 782 5.81 -5.98 8.26
C ILE A 782 6.41 -4.82 9.07
N ALA A 783 6.66 -5.07 10.36
CA ALA A 783 7.18 -4.06 11.26
C ALA A 783 8.58 -3.55 10.87
N THR A 784 9.40 -4.39 10.22
CA THR A 784 10.77 -4.08 9.81
C THR A 784 10.85 -2.94 8.80
N SER A 785 10.11 -3.03 7.68
CA SER A 785 10.03 -1.96 6.67
C SER A 785 9.37 -0.69 7.22
N THR A 786 8.38 -0.85 8.11
CA THR A 786 7.71 0.28 8.79
C THR A 786 8.69 1.06 9.68
N ALA A 787 9.48 0.38 10.51
CA ALA A 787 10.49 1.02 11.35
C ALA A 787 11.60 1.69 10.52
N MET A 788 12.00 1.07 9.40
CA MET A 788 12.95 1.66 8.46
C MET A 788 12.43 2.96 7.84
N ALA A 789 11.24 2.93 7.25
CA ALA A 789 10.65 4.09 6.59
C ALA A 789 10.45 5.26 7.56
N THR A 790 9.92 5.01 8.75
CA THR A 790 9.69 6.08 9.75
C THR A 790 10.99 6.65 10.31
N GLY A 791 12.04 5.83 10.46
CA GLY A 791 13.38 6.30 10.83
C GLY A 791 13.94 7.28 9.80
N LEU A 792 13.86 6.93 8.51
CA LEU A 792 14.26 7.78 7.39
C LEU A 792 13.49 9.10 7.35
N VAL A 793 12.15 9.05 7.45
CA VAL A 793 11.32 10.27 7.49
C VAL A 793 11.67 11.17 8.68
N CYS A 794 11.97 10.59 9.84
CA CYS A 794 12.35 11.39 11.02
C CYS A 794 13.75 12.03 10.90
N LEU A 795 14.62 11.53 10.01
CA LEU A 795 15.87 12.23 9.66
C LEU A 795 15.56 13.49 8.84
N GLU A 796 14.66 13.39 7.86
CA GLU A 796 14.20 14.54 7.07
C GLU A 796 13.43 15.57 7.91
N LEU A 797 12.73 15.13 8.96
CA LEU A 797 12.07 16.03 9.91
C LEU A 797 13.06 16.99 10.62
N TYR A 798 14.29 16.56 10.92
CA TYR A 798 15.30 17.48 11.47
C TYR A 798 15.57 18.62 10.51
N LYS A 799 15.67 18.34 9.21
CA LYS A 799 15.93 19.33 8.16
C LYS A 799 14.77 20.31 8.04
N VAL A 800 13.54 19.80 7.98
CA VAL A 800 12.33 20.63 7.90
C VAL A 800 12.22 21.60 9.08
N LEU A 801 12.45 21.13 10.30
CA LEU A 801 12.32 21.99 11.49
C LEU A 801 13.55 22.87 11.74
N ALA A 802 14.73 22.47 11.29
CA ALA A 802 15.91 23.34 11.30
C ALA A 802 15.69 24.54 10.36
N GLY A 803 15.22 24.26 9.14
CA GLY A 803 15.07 25.24 8.06
C GLY A 803 16.39 25.62 7.40
N GLY A 804 16.30 26.23 6.21
CA GLY A 804 17.46 26.74 5.46
C GLY A 804 18.19 25.69 4.61
N HIS A 805 17.80 24.42 4.69
CA HIS A 805 18.25 23.34 3.81
C HIS A 805 17.86 23.60 2.35
N LYS A 806 18.75 23.22 1.44
CA LYS A 806 18.51 23.26 -0.01
C LYS A 806 17.86 21.97 -0.48
N VAL A 807 17.37 21.95 -1.73
CA VAL A 807 16.78 20.74 -2.33
C VAL A 807 17.76 19.57 -2.31
N GLU A 808 19.06 19.84 -2.53
CA GLU A 808 20.12 18.83 -2.55
C GLU A 808 20.42 18.23 -1.17
N ASP A 809 19.89 18.79 -0.07
CA ASP A 809 20.04 18.24 1.27
C ASP A 809 18.95 17.20 1.60
N TYR A 810 17.80 17.24 0.93
CA TYR A 810 16.69 16.32 1.17
C TYR A 810 16.89 14.99 0.42
N ARG A 811 16.28 13.91 0.92
CA ARG A 811 16.32 12.60 0.26
C ARG A 811 14.96 11.94 0.17
N ASN A 812 14.56 11.58 -1.05
CA ASN A 812 13.55 10.57 -1.33
C ASN A 812 14.23 9.20 -1.34
N THR A 813 13.66 8.24 -0.62
CA THR A 813 14.24 6.90 -0.49
C THR A 813 13.32 5.86 -1.10
N PHE A 814 13.92 4.91 -1.82
CA PHE A 814 13.28 3.67 -2.26
C PHE A 814 14.11 2.51 -1.72
N ALA A 815 13.48 1.60 -1.00
CA ALA A 815 14.17 0.46 -0.42
C ALA A 815 13.33 -0.81 -0.54
N ASN A 816 14.01 -1.94 -0.68
CA ASN A 816 13.39 -3.24 -0.63
C ASN A 816 14.24 -4.15 0.24
N LEU A 817 13.79 -4.41 1.47
CA LEU A 817 14.52 -5.25 2.41
C LEU A 817 14.56 -6.73 2.04
N ALA A 818 13.82 -7.18 1.01
CA ALA A 818 13.99 -8.52 0.44
C ALA A 818 15.29 -8.64 -0.36
N LEU A 819 15.77 -7.51 -0.86
CA LEU A 819 17.03 -7.39 -1.56
C LEU A 819 17.99 -6.57 -0.67
N PRO A 820 19.30 -6.59 -0.91
CA PRO A 820 20.18 -5.55 -0.42
C PRO A 820 19.96 -4.30 -1.30
N LEU A 821 18.77 -3.70 -1.25
CA LEU A 821 18.42 -2.54 -2.07
C LEU A 821 17.93 -1.39 -1.18
N LEU A 822 18.73 -0.33 -1.13
CA LEU A 822 18.35 0.96 -0.59
C LEU A 822 18.94 2.01 -1.52
N THR A 823 18.09 2.89 -2.05
CA THR A 823 18.49 3.93 -3.01
C THR A 823 17.86 5.24 -2.61
N MET A 824 18.71 6.25 -2.47
CA MET A 824 18.30 7.61 -2.14
C MET A 824 18.52 8.53 -3.34
N SER A 825 17.63 9.50 -3.50
CA SER A 825 17.68 10.51 -4.56
C SER A 825 17.21 11.85 -4.04
N GLU A 826 17.71 12.93 -4.61
CA GLU A 826 17.22 14.28 -4.34
C GLU A 826 15.76 14.40 -4.81
N PRO A 827 14.88 15.10 -4.06
CA PRO A 827 13.54 15.42 -4.54
C PRO A 827 13.59 16.26 -5.81
N VAL A 828 12.63 16.05 -6.71
CA VAL A 828 12.51 16.81 -7.94
C VAL A 828 12.04 18.24 -7.62
N PRO A 829 12.71 19.30 -8.12
CA PRO A 829 12.22 20.68 -7.99
C PRO A 829 10.89 20.89 -8.72
N PRO A 830 10.04 21.85 -8.30
CA PRO A 830 8.75 22.08 -8.94
C PRO A 830 8.95 22.64 -10.35
N LYS A 831 8.04 22.29 -11.28
CA LYS A 831 8.00 22.87 -12.62
C LYS A 831 7.80 24.39 -12.54
N VAL A 832 8.74 25.14 -13.10
CA VAL A 832 8.65 26.61 -13.20
C VAL A 832 8.01 27.00 -14.52
N ILE A 833 6.87 27.69 -14.43
CA ILE A 833 6.18 28.31 -15.55
C ILE A 833 6.68 29.75 -15.67
N LYS A 834 6.97 30.20 -16.90
CA LYS A 834 7.45 31.55 -17.20
C LYS A 834 6.51 32.21 -18.18
N HIS A 835 6.13 33.45 -17.91
CA HIS A 835 5.29 34.27 -18.78
C HIS A 835 5.70 35.73 -18.66
N LEU A 836 6.14 36.34 -19.75
CA LEU A 836 6.75 37.68 -19.74
C LEU A 836 7.85 37.75 -18.67
N ASP A 837 7.77 38.71 -17.75
CA ASP A 837 8.70 38.87 -16.61
C ASP A 837 8.27 38.08 -15.36
N MET A 838 7.15 37.35 -15.41
CA MET A 838 6.62 36.58 -14.30
C MET A 838 7.10 35.13 -14.34
N LYS A 839 7.23 34.54 -13.15
CA LYS A 839 7.48 33.11 -12.96
C LYS A 839 6.68 32.59 -11.78
N TRP A 840 6.18 31.37 -11.89
CA TRP A 840 5.45 30.70 -10.82
C TRP A 840 5.60 29.18 -10.91
N THR A 841 5.14 28.51 -9.87
CA THR A 841 5.15 27.07 -9.63
C THR A 841 3.80 26.64 -9.05
N VAL A 842 3.63 25.35 -8.80
CA VAL A 842 2.44 24.80 -8.10
C VAL A 842 2.23 25.40 -6.69
N TRP A 843 3.28 25.95 -6.08
CA TRP A 843 3.23 26.53 -4.73
C TRP A 843 2.74 27.98 -4.68
N ASP A 844 2.71 28.64 -5.84
CA ASP A 844 2.32 30.04 -5.91
C ASP A 844 0.79 30.19 -5.90
N ARG A 845 0.34 31.28 -5.30
CA ARG A 845 -1.07 31.66 -5.23
C ARG A 845 -1.20 33.16 -5.37
N TRP A 846 -2.09 33.62 -6.24
CA TRP A 846 -2.34 35.05 -6.42
C TRP A 846 -3.43 35.53 -5.48
N ILE A 847 -3.04 36.37 -4.53
CA ILE A 847 -3.96 36.91 -3.51
C ILE A 847 -4.40 38.31 -3.92
N ILE A 848 -5.70 38.47 -4.19
CA ILE A 848 -6.33 39.74 -4.52
C ILE A 848 -7.15 40.17 -3.30
N ARG A 849 -6.75 41.28 -2.67
CA ARG A 849 -7.42 41.81 -1.45
C ARG A 849 -8.63 42.70 -1.73
N GLU A 850 -8.92 42.94 -3.00
CA GLU A 850 -10.03 43.76 -3.45
C GLU A 850 -11.22 42.89 -3.83
N ASN A 851 -12.43 43.32 -3.46
CA ASN A 851 -13.66 42.65 -3.88
C ASN A 851 -13.94 43.00 -5.35
N LEU A 852 -13.33 42.26 -6.28
CA LEU A 852 -13.41 42.51 -7.72
C LEU A 852 -14.74 42.05 -8.34
N THR A 853 -15.18 42.75 -9.39
CA THR A 853 -16.17 42.20 -10.32
C THR A 853 -15.54 41.19 -11.26
N LEU A 854 -16.36 40.36 -11.91
CA LEU A 854 -15.87 39.41 -12.92
C LEU A 854 -15.13 40.13 -14.05
N ARG A 855 -15.60 41.30 -14.48
CA ARG A 855 -14.93 42.16 -15.46
C ARG A 855 -13.59 42.66 -14.95
N ASP A 856 -13.50 43.09 -13.69
CA ASP A 856 -12.25 43.58 -13.12
C ASP A 856 -11.18 42.49 -13.09
N LEU A 857 -11.55 41.24 -12.76
CA LEU A 857 -10.62 40.12 -12.80
C LEU A 857 -10.14 39.80 -14.22
N LEU A 858 -11.04 39.82 -15.21
CA LEU A 858 -10.67 39.62 -16.61
C LEU A 858 -9.69 40.69 -17.09
N ASN A 859 -9.93 41.96 -16.74
CA ASN A 859 -9.02 43.06 -17.05
C ASN A 859 -7.67 42.90 -16.32
N TRP A 860 -7.69 42.52 -15.05
CA TRP A 860 -6.49 42.31 -14.24
C TRP A 860 -5.57 41.21 -14.79
N LEU A 861 -6.16 40.16 -15.37
CA LEU A 861 -5.44 39.10 -16.10
C LEU A 861 -4.94 39.61 -17.46
N LYS A 862 -5.78 40.32 -18.20
CA LYS A 862 -5.41 40.90 -19.50
C LYS A 862 -4.24 41.87 -19.41
N ASP A 863 -4.17 42.68 -18.35
CA ASP A 863 -3.04 43.58 -18.08
C ASP A 863 -1.72 42.84 -17.85
N LYS A 864 -1.76 41.52 -17.66
CA LYS A 864 -0.61 40.61 -17.54
C LYS A 864 -0.37 39.78 -18.80
N GLY A 865 -1.06 40.08 -19.91
CA GLY A 865 -1.01 39.28 -21.13
C GLY A 865 -1.62 37.90 -20.95
N LEU A 866 -2.66 37.77 -20.11
CA LEU A 866 -3.37 36.51 -19.86
C LEU A 866 -4.83 36.67 -20.25
N ASN A 867 -5.25 35.96 -21.28
CA ASN A 867 -6.58 36.01 -21.87
C ASN A 867 -7.42 34.86 -21.30
N ALA A 868 -8.15 35.12 -20.21
CA ALA A 868 -9.01 34.11 -19.60
C ALA A 868 -10.22 33.76 -20.48
N TYR A 869 -10.39 32.47 -20.77
CA TYR A 869 -11.55 31.93 -21.47
C TYR A 869 -12.49 31.14 -20.56
N SER A 870 -12.03 30.73 -19.36
CA SER A 870 -12.84 30.00 -18.38
C SER A 870 -12.47 30.40 -16.94
N ILE A 871 -13.46 30.64 -16.09
CA ILE A 871 -13.27 30.85 -14.64
C ILE A 871 -14.27 29.98 -13.90
N SER A 872 -13.80 29.12 -13.01
CA SER A 872 -14.61 28.23 -12.19
C SER A 872 -14.37 28.45 -10.69
N CYS A 873 -15.38 28.14 -9.90
CA CYS A 873 -15.28 27.98 -8.45
C CYS A 873 -15.82 26.59 -8.10
N GLY A 874 -14.95 25.73 -7.60
CA GLY A 874 -15.23 24.29 -7.50
C GLY A 874 -15.59 23.71 -8.87
N THR A 875 -16.66 22.90 -8.92
CA THR A 875 -17.17 22.30 -10.17
C THR A 875 -18.03 23.24 -11.01
N SER A 876 -18.28 24.47 -10.54
CA SER A 876 -19.22 25.39 -11.16
C SER A 876 -18.53 26.47 -11.98
N LEU A 877 -19.04 26.69 -13.19
CA LEU A 877 -18.50 27.64 -14.17
C LEU A 877 -19.08 29.04 -13.96
N LEU A 878 -18.24 29.97 -13.51
CA LEU A 878 -18.63 31.37 -13.28
C LEU A 878 -18.61 32.17 -14.59
N TYR A 879 -17.58 31.97 -15.40
CA TYR A 879 -17.36 32.60 -16.71
C TYR A 879 -16.88 31.58 -17.74
N ASN A 880 -17.34 31.72 -18.98
CA ASN A 880 -16.79 31.04 -20.14
C ASN A 880 -17.03 31.86 -21.40
N SER A 881 -15.98 32.14 -22.16
CA SER A 881 -16.03 33.00 -23.34
C SER A 881 -16.93 32.47 -24.46
N MET A 882 -17.08 31.14 -24.58
CA MET A 882 -17.90 30.49 -25.61
C MET A 882 -19.41 30.59 -25.35
N PHE A 883 -19.84 30.73 -24.08
CA PHE A 883 -21.27 30.71 -23.73
C PHE A 883 -21.80 32.10 -23.34
N PRO A 884 -22.87 32.63 -23.95
CA PRO A 884 -23.35 33.99 -23.72
C PRO A 884 -23.91 34.26 -22.32
N ARG A 885 -24.15 33.21 -21.50
CA ARG A 885 -24.70 33.31 -20.14
C ARG A 885 -23.83 34.12 -19.16
N HIS A 886 -22.56 34.36 -19.48
CA HIS A 886 -21.68 35.16 -18.63
C HIS A 886 -21.97 36.67 -18.70
N LYS A 887 -22.65 37.15 -19.77
CA LYS A 887 -22.83 38.59 -20.01
C LYS A 887 -23.55 39.31 -18.87
N ASP A 888 -24.54 38.67 -18.27
CA ASP A 888 -25.32 39.22 -17.14
C ASP A 888 -24.56 39.19 -15.80
N ARG A 889 -23.36 38.58 -15.77
CA ARG A 889 -22.54 38.39 -14.57
C ARG A 889 -21.30 39.28 -14.53
N LEU A 890 -20.93 39.90 -15.66
CA LEU A 890 -19.66 40.63 -15.81
C LEU A 890 -19.47 41.74 -14.76
N ASP A 891 -20.53 42.49 -14.47
CA ASP A 891 -20.47 43.63 -13.55
C ASP A 891 -20.81 43.25 -12.09
N LYS A 892 -21.06 41.96 -11.83
CA LYS A 892 -21.29 41.45 -10.47
C LYS A 892 -19.97 41.10 -9.78
N LYS A 893 -19.94 41.21 -8.46
CA LYS A 893 -18.80 40.78 -7.63
C LYS A 893 -18.63 39.27 -7.70
N LEU A 894 -17.39 38.78 -7.79
CA LEU A 894 -17.12 37.34 -7.93
C LEU A 894 -17.71 36.51 -6.79
N ALA A 895 -17.66 37.01 -5.56
CA ALA A 895 -18.26 36.34 -4.40
C ALA A 895 -19.78 36.17 -4.56
N ASP A 896 -20.48 37.18 -5.10
CA ASP A 896 -21.93 37.12 -5.33
C ASP A 896 -22.26 36.17 -6.48
N VAL A 897 -21.48 36.20 -7.57
CA VAL A 897 -21.64 35.26 -8.68
C VAL A 897 -21.42 33.81 -8.23
N ALA A 898 -20.43 33.56 -7.37
CA ALA A 898 -20.20 32.23 -6.81
C ALA A 898 -21.35 31.77 -5.90
N LYS A 899 -21.90 32.65 -5.06
CA LYS A 899 -23.09 32.34 -4.25
C LYS A 899 -24.33 32.06 -5.10
N GLU A 900 -24.57 32.84 -6.15
CA GLU A 900 -25.73 32.66 -7.03
C GLU A 900 -25.63 31.42 -7.92
N VAL A 901 -24.47 31.19 -8.54
CA VAL A 901 -24.28 30.19 -9.60
C VAL A 901 -23.79 28.87 -9.03
N ALA A 902 -22.74 28.94 -8.22
CA ALA A 902 -22.10 27.77 -7.64
C ALA A 902 -22.73 27.35 -6.30
N LYS A 903 -23.70 28.13 -5.80
CA LYS A 903 -24.35 27.94 -4.49
C LYS A 903 -23.33 27.75 -3.37
N VAL A 904 -22.20 28.44 -3.48
CA VAL A 904 -21.11 28.33 -2.50
C VAL A 904 -21.55 28.98 -1.20
N GLU A 905 -21.64 28.18 -0.15
CA GLU A 905 -21.74 28.67 1.22
C GLU A 905 -20.33 28.92 1.75
N VAL A 906 -19.94 30.20 1.82
CA VAL A 906 -18.65 30.56 2.44
C VAL A 906 -18.84 30.59 3.96
N PRO A 907 -18.08 29.78 4.74
CA PRO A 907 -18.18 29.80 6.19
C PRO A 907 -17.91 31.19 6.78
N SER A 908 -18.54 31.52 7.90
CA SER A 908 -18.45 32.86 8.52
C SER A 908 -17.03 33.30 8.89
N TYR A 909 -16.11 32.34 9.08
CA TYR A 909 -14.70 32.58 9.37
C TYR A 909 -13.84 32.80 8.12
N ARG A 910 -14.32 32.46 6.91
CA ARG A 910 -13.56 32.59 5.67
C ARG A 910 -13.97 33.88 4.94
N ARG A 911 -12.97 34.69 4.59
CA ARG A 911 -13.13 36.02 3.96
C ARG A 911 -12.61 36.08 2.54
N HIS A 912 -12.47 34.92 1.90
CA HIS A 912 -12.01 34.81 0.53
C HIS A 912 -12.70 33.65 -0.20
N LEU A 913 -12.68 33.73 -1.53
CA LEU A 913 -13.11 32.70 -2.45
C LEU A 913 -11.94 32.35 -3.37
N ASP A 914 -11.74 31.06 -3.62
CA ASP A 914 -10.75 30.60 -4.59
C ASP A 914 -11.42 30.34 -5.94
N VAL A 915 -10.75 30.79 -7.00
CA VAL A 915 -11.16 30.55 -8.39
C VAL A 915 -10.03 29.93 -9.19
N VAL A 916 -10.39 28.98 -10.04
CA VAL A 916 -9.49 28.36 -11.02
C VAL A 916 -9.77 29.03 -12.36
N VAL A 917 -8.71 29.43 -13.05
CA VAL A 917 -8.80 30.17 -14.30
C VAL A 917 -8.05 29.40 -15.38
N ALA A 918 -8.71 29.17 -16.51
CA ALA A 918 -8.05 28.72 -17.72
C ALA A 918 -7.92 29.92 -18.67
N CYS A 919 -6.70 30.15 -19.13
CA CYS A 919 -6.33 31.29 -19.95
C CYS A 919 -5.28 30.91 -20.99
N GLU A 920 -5.23 31.70 -22.04
CA GLU A 920 -4.21 31.68 -23.08
C GLU A 920 -3.28 32.88 -22.92
N ASP A 921 -2.06 32.78 -23.43
CA ASP A 921 -1.17 33.95 -23.62
C ASP A 921 -1.62 34.80 -24.84
N ASP A 922 -0.84 35.83 -25.19
CA ASP A 922 -1.14 36.68 -26.35
C ASP A 922 -0.84 35.98 -27.71
N ASP A 923 -0.22 34.80 -27.68
CA ASP A 923 0.08 33.95 -28.84
C ASP A 923 -0.90 32.76 -28.95
N ASP A 924 -2.03 32.81 -28.23
CA ASP A 924 -3.09 31.78 -28.17
C ASP A 924 -2.61 30.41 -27.65
N ASN A 925 -1.56 30.36 -26.82
CA ASN A 925 -1.13 29.13 -26.15
C ASN A 925 -1.76 29.01 -24.76
N ASP A 926 -2.34 27.85 -24.45
CA ASP A 926 -2.83 27.52 -23.11
C ASP A 926 -1.71 27.64 -22.06
N ILE A 927 -1.99 28.36 -20.97
CA ILE A 927 -1.05 28.55 -19.87
C ILE A 927 -1.71 28.29 -18.52
N ASP A 928 -1.09 27.39 -17.74
CA ASP A 928 -1.50 27.11 -16.37
C ASP A 928 -1.06 28.25 -15.46
N ILE A 929 -2.00 28.91 -14.78
CA ILE A 929 -1.73 30.00 -13.84
C ILE A 929 -2.01 29.60 -12.39
N PRO A 930 -1.42 30.31 -11.40
CA PRO A 930 -1.68 30.06 -9.98
C PRO A 930 -3.16 30.17 -9.62
N LEU A 931 -3.56 29.44 -8.58
CA LEU A 931 -4.87 29.62 -7.95
C LEU A 931 -5.03 31.10 -7.54
N ILE A 932 -6.21 31.67 -7.78
CA ILE A 932 -6.51 33.06 -7.39
C ILE A 932 -7.43 33.06 -6.19
N SER A 933 -6.98 33.64 -5.08
CA SER A 933 -7.78 33.87 -3.88
C SER A 933 -8.26 35.32 -3.85
N ILE A 934 -9.58 35.51 -3.87
CA ILE A 934 -10.23 36.82 -3.92
C ILE A 934 -10.87 37.09 -2.56
N TYR A 935 -10.34 38.06 -1.83
CA TYR A 935 -10.86 38.46 -0.54
C TYR A 935 -12.04 39.42 -0.67
N PHE A 936 -12.99 39.30 0.25
CA PHE A 936 -14.17 40.15 0.37
C PHE A 936 -14.45 40.44 1.84
N GLU A 937 -15.09 41.59 2.10
CA GLU A 937 -15.41 42.06 3.46
C GLU A 937 -16.56 41.29 4.12
#